data_AF-A0A373G4B6-F1
#
_entry.id   AF-A0A373G4B6-F1
#
_cell.length_a   1.000
_cell.length_b   1.000
_cell.length_c   1.000
_cell.angle_alpha   90.00
_cell.angle_beta   90.00
_cell.angle_gamma   90.00
#
_symmetry.space_group_name_H-M   'P 1'
#
loop_
_entity.id
_entity.type
_entity.pdbx_description
1 polymer ?
#
loop_
_entity_poly.entity_id
_entity_poly.type
_entity_poly.pdbx_seq_one_letter_code
_entity_poly.pdbx_strand_id
1 'polypeptide(L)'
;MKTTLFCILLLLSGIVSAQTIDHPPFKARSGSISNITRIERTPENTRVYIHAIFRPHWWIMEDGDTYLEDAATGKKYLFKSAEGIELKKEVYMPDSGTMDYVLVFEPLPSETQTIHFLNPTDPEGNIYDISLVLQKKKDSSPLATIKCNWFKTDGSGSWEYGVYDSISILNNRIYINENIRKKGKRIEMTLKDRESQEEMTLSFTPQKDGTCKIQQKGAEELVYSKERTPITQVAAEPDFKQFFRQDSTYLQGYINGYDPRLGFDTGLIYLSNELTREDYPTVIQIAPNGSFSCRFIINHPIESSVVLGHNWIPFYIEPGQTLTMYIDWEAVMARSRARDHYFPIRNTAYMGPSASLSYLLKDFDNLITYRYEDLSKSQKTLTPDQYKEHMKPIIAQWKQVADSVSQIYQPSLKAVHLIKNKVDLQAGSMLFDFLMSRDYYAKQDSTNQALKVKEDDSYYSFLKNMPLNDVTVLANTNASTFINRFEYMDLFRKAYSDQSFSPSDSIDYTYPKKPLLTFLKEKGVKLNKEQEAIRLRQEKLAGTTAKIIMRQLIAENEKMASLYEKEQKLIQEYVALYSEKKEESQQDKDKIFIKMNQKYDFKKDSIIAQLYPTPNPLLWQIAKVRSLNFNLGNIKDSQIAHEYVDSIKQIFTEPFLASEAERVLEKTHPKDRARSYQLPDGKATEVFRNIIKNHSGKVLFVDFWATTCGPCRAGIEATADLRKKYKDHPEFQFIYITSQKDSPEKDYKKYIGKNLKGEACYYVSEAEFNYLRQLFQFNGIPHYELVEKDGSISKERLSSYNIRKYLDNHFEGKAE
;
A
#
# COMPACT_ATOMS: atom_id res chain seq x y z
N MET A 1 -30.48 10.02 84.02
CA MET A 1 -29.38 9.07 83.77
C MET A 1 -29.87 8.00 82.80
N LYS A 2 -29.11 7.75 81.72
CA LYS A 2 -29.14 6.56 80.87
C LYS A 2 -30.41 6.31 80.02
N THR A 3 -30.64 7.10 78.96
CA THR A 3 -31.33 6.56 77.75
C THR A 3 -31.24 7.41 76.49
N THR A 4 -30.78 8.67 76.54
CA THR A 4 -30.86 9.58 75.37
C THR A 4 -29.54 9.84 74.64
N LEU A 5 -28.47 9.10 74.95
CA LEU A 5 -27.14 9.29 74.34
C LEU A 5 -26.66 8.11 73.47
N PHE A 6 -27.52 7.11 73.22
CA PHE A 6 -27.14 5.92 72.44
C PHE A 6 -27.71 5.89 71.01
N CYS A 7 -28.60 6.82 70.66
CA CYS A 7 -29.18 6.90 69.30
C CYS A 7 -28.50 7.90 68.36
N ILE A 8 -27.52 8.68 68.83
CA ILE A 8 -26.77 9.63 67.98
C ILE A 8 -25.36 9.09 67.61
N LEU A 9 -24.91 7.99 68.23
CA LEU A 9 -23.66 7.31 67.88
C LEU A 9 -23.82 6.09 66.94
N LEU A 10 -25.06 5.77 66.55
CA LEU A 10 -25.38 4.70 65.57
C LEU A 10 -25.82 5.24 64.19
N LEU A 11 -25.58 6.54 63.92
CA LEU A 11 -25.75 7.17 62.60
C LEU A 11 -24.41 7.47 61.90
N LEU A 12 -23.31 6.86 62.35
CA LEU A 12 -21.97 7.02 61.78
C LEU A 12 -21.29 5.69 61.41
N SER A 13 -22.04 4.60 61.28
CA SER A 13 -21.53 3.33 60.73
C SER A 13 -21.96 3.19 59.28
N GLY A 14 -21.03 3.44 58.35
CA GLY A 14 -21.18 3.09 56.94
C GLY A 14 -21.18 4.26 55.96
N ILE A 15 -20.33 5.28 56.14
CA ILE A 15 -19.85 6.00 54.94
C ILE A 15 -18.91 5.03 54.25
N VAL A 16 -19.49 4.17 53.41
CA VAL A 16 -18.76 3.40 52.42
C VAL A 16 -18.13 4.43 51.49
N SER A 17 -16.87 4.78 51.75
CA SER A 17 -16.15 5.77 50.98
C SER A 17 -15.91 5.19 49.59
N ALA A 18 -16.81 5.46 48.65
CA ALA A 18 -16.60 5.17 47.24
C ALA A 18 -15.28 5.83 46.79
N GLN A 19 -14.34 5.05 46.29
CA GLN A 19 -13.13 5.62 45.72
C GLN A 19 -13.42 6.03 44.28
N THR A 20 -13.34 7.33 44.02
CA THR A 20 -13.50 7.89 42.69
C THR A 20 -12.13 8.25 42.11
N ILE A 21 -11.89 7.82 40.87
CA ILE A 21 -10.72 8.19 40.08
C ILE A 21 -11.21 8.86 38.80
N ASP A 22 -11.04 10.17 38.70
CA ASP A 22 -11.35 10.94 37.49
C ASP A 22 -10.18 10.90 36.50
N HIS A 23 -10.49 10.73 35.22
CA HIS A 23 -9.55 10.64 34.10
C HIS A 23 -8.35 9.72 34.40
N PRO A 24 -8.60 8.43 34.71
CA PRO A 24 -7.52 7.52 35.08
C PRO A 24 -6.49 7.39 33.95
N PRO A 25 -5.19 7.56 34.22
CA PRO A 25 -4.17 7.40 33.19
C PRO A 25 -4.07 5.93 32.80
N PHE A 26 -3.73 5.68 31.54
CA PHE A 26 -3.53 4.35 30.98
C PHE A 26 -2.23 4.32 30.18
N LYS A 27 -1.72 3.12 29.89
CA LYS A 27 -0.47 2.96 29.12
C LYS A 27 -0.71 2.92 27.61
N ALA A 28 -1.69 2.14 27.17
CA ALA A 28 -1.99 1.96 25.75
C ALA A 28 -3.47 1.62 25.53
N ARG A 29 -3.97 1.92 24.33
CA ARG A 29 -5.30 1.52 23.88
C ARG A 29 -5.32 1.18 22.39
N SER A 30 -6.17 0.22 22.05
CA SER A 30 -6.32 -0.36 20.71
C SER A 30 -7.39 0.34 19.86
N GLY A 31 -8.25 1.12 20.51
CA GLY A 31 -9.18 2.03 19.88
C GLY A 31 -9.56 3.13 20.86
N SER A 32 -10.47 3.99 20.43
CA SER A 32 -10.66 5.28 21.10
C SER A 32 -12.07 5.82 21.06
N ILE A 33 -13.03 5.01 20.55
CA ILE A 33 -14.45 5.35 20.60
C ILE A 33 -14.84 5.54 22.07
N SER A 34 -14.54 4.57 22.93
CA SER A 34 -14.79 4.62 24.36
C SER A 34 -13.64 5.30 25.11
N ASN A 35 -13.94 6.40 25.81
CA ASN A 35 -12.99 7.13 26.65
C ASN A 35 -13.43 7.05 28.12
N ILE A 36 -12.62 6.45 28.98
CA ILE A 36 -12.94 6.36 30.41
C ILE A 36 -12.73 7.73 31.05
N THR A 37 -13.83 8.36 31.49
CA THR A 37 -13.79 9.66 32.17
C THR A 37 -13.69 9.52 33.66
N ARG A 38 -14.20 8.42 34.24
CA ARG A 38 -14.17 8.17 35.68
C ARG A 38 -14.32 6.69 35.99
N ILE A 39 -13.68 6.25 37.07
CA ILE A 39 -13.92 4.93 37.70
C ILE A 39 -14.33 5.15 39.15
N GLU A 40 -15.44 4.53 39.55
CA GLU A 40 -15.93 4.53 40.93
C GLU A 40 -15.90 3.10 41.48
N ARG A 41 -15.20 2.91 42.60
CA ARG A 41 -15.12 1.63 43.32
C ARG A 41 -15.96 1.66 44.58
N THR A 42 -16.86 0.70 44.69
CA THR A 42 -17.68 0.42 45.88
C THR A 42 -17.53 -1.06 46.26
N PRO A 43 -17.87 -1.45 47.50
CA PRO A 43 -17.94 -2.86 47.91
C PRO A 43 -18.93 -3.69 47.06
N GLU A 44 -19.94 -3.07 46.45
CA GLU A 44 -20.98 -3.75 45.71
C GLU A 44 -20.64 -3.92 44.22
N ASN A 45 -19.98 -2.92 43.63
CA ASN A 45 -19.66 -2.88 42.21
C ASN A 45 -18.53 -1.88 41.88
N THR A 46 -17.99 -2.04 40.68
CA THR A 46 -17.12 -1.05 40.04
C THR A 46 -17.87 -0.41 38.88
N ARG A 47 -17.93 0.92 38.83
CA ARG A 47 -18.60 1.68 37.77
C ARG A 47 -17.55 2.36 36.90
N VAL A 48 -17.63 2.15 35.60
CA VAL A 48 -16.74 2.77 34.60
C VAL A 48 -17.59 3.72 33.76
N TYR A 49 -17.31 5.01 33.89
CA TYR A 49 -17.99 6.06 33.15
C TYR A 49 -17.28 6.26 31.81
N ILE A 50 -18.03 6.11 30.72
CA ILE A 50 -17.54 6.20 29.36
C ILE A 50 -18.11 7.45 28.70
N HIS A 51 -17.22 8.24 28.10
CA HIS A 51 -17.54 9.25 27.11
C HIS A 51 -17.21 8.69 25.72
N ALA A 52 -18.23 8.31 24.97
CA ALA A 52 -18.08 7.79 23.63
C ALA A 52 -17.98 8.92 22.61
N ILE A 53 -17.00 8.84 21.71
CA ILE A 53 -16.80 9.78 20.60
C ILE A 53 -16.72 9.00 19.30
N PHE A 54 -17.69 9.22 18.42
CA PHE A 54 -17.73 8.58 17.10
C PHE A 54 -18.43 9.47 16.07
N ARG A 55 -18.62 8.98 14.85
CA ARG A 55 -19.25 9.79 13.79
C ARG A 55 -20.73 10.03 14.11
N PRO A 56 -21.26 11.25 13.86
CA PRO A 56 -22.70 11.50 13.94
C PRO A 56 -23.49 10.50 13.10
N HIS A 57 -24.59 9.98 13.66
CA HIS A 57 -25.48 9.00 13.05
C HIS A 57 -24.87 7.63 12.72
N TRP A 58 -23.66 7.33 13.17
CA TRP A 58 -23.13 5.96 13.16
C TRP A 58 -23.51 5.25 14.45
N TRP A 59 -23.54 3.92 14.47
CA TRP A 59 -23.90 3.18 15.68
C TRP A 59 -22.68 2.69 16.45
N ILE A 60 -22.86 2.55 17.77
CA ILE A 60 -22.02 1.77 18.67
C ILE A 60 -22.87 0.67 19.32
N MET A 61 -22.23 -0.36 19.86
CA MET A 61 -22.92 -1.47 20.52
C MET A 61 -22.07 -2.00 21.68
N GLU A 62 -22.71 -2.29 22.80
CA GLU A 62 -22.10 -2.99 23.94
C GLU A 62 -22.71 -4.39 24.06
N ASP A 63 -21.89 -5.42 23.86
CA ASP A 63 -22.36 -6.81 23.86
C ASP A 63 -22.45 -7.43 25.28
N GLY A 64 -21.82 -6.78 26.25
CA GLY A 64 -21.74 -7.24 27.65
C GLY A 64 -20.63 -8.27 27.92
N ASP A 65 -19.76 -8.53 26.93
CA ASP A 65 -18.62 -9.46 27.06
C ASP A 65 -17.35 -8.80 27.61
N THR A 66 -17.37 -7.46 27.74
CA THR A 66 -16.28 -6.68 28.31
C THR A 66 -16.05 -7.06 29.78
N TYR A 67 -14.80 -7.08 30.23
CA TYR A 67 -14.45 -7.34 31.63
C TYR A 67 -13.29 -6.44 32.09
N LEU A 68 -13.18 -6.26 33.40
CA LEU A 68 -11.99 -5.69 34.00
C LEU A 68 -11.05 -6.83 34.41
N GLU A 69 -9.75 -6.63 34.24
CA GLU A 69 -8.73 -7.58 34.69
C GLU A 69 -7.75 -6.88 35.61
N ASP A 70 -7.48 -7.43 36.80
CA ASP A 70 -6.42 -6.94 37.67
C ASP A 70 -5.06 -7.28 37.06
N ALA A 71 -4.28 -6.26 36.74
CA ALA A 71 -3.03 -6.41 36.00
C ALA A 71 -1.94 -7.18 36.77
N ALA A 72 -2.02 -7.24 38.10
CA ALA A 72 -1.04 -7.93 38.95
C ALA A 72 -1.39 -9.41 39.14
N THR A 73 -2.69 -9.74 39.20
CA THR A 73 -3.16 -11.09 39.52
C THR A 73 -3.74 -11.85 38.32
N GLY A 74 -4.08 -11.15 37.24
CA GLY A 74 -4.83 -11.70 36.10
C GLY A 74 -6.28 -12.05 36.43
N LYS A 75 -6.78 -11.67 37.62
CA LYS A 75 -8.16 -11.96 38.03
C LYS A 75 -9.14 -11.10 37.22
N LYS A 76 -10.15 -11.75 36.66
CA LYS A 76 -11.21 -11.11 35.88
C LYS A 76 -12.39 -10.72 36.77
N TYR A 77 -12.98 -9.59 36.46
CA TYR A 77 -14.14 -9.01 37.11
C TYR A 77 -15.20 -8.76 36.05
N LEU A 78 -16.27 -9.52 36.12
CA LEU A 78 -17.23 -9.63 35.03
C LEU A 78 -18.15 -8.42 34.97
N PHE A 79 -18.61 -8.11 33.76
CA PHE A 79 -19.67 -7.14 33.52
C PHE A 79 -20.98 -7.59 34.16
N LYS A 80 -21.72 -6.64 34.74
CA LYS A 80 -23.00 -6.85 35.42
C LYS A 80 -24.17 -6.17 34.69
N SER A 81 -24.01 -4.90 34.31
CA SER A 81 -25.07 -4.11 33.70
C SER A 81 -24.52 -2.83 33.05
N ALA A 82 -25.32 -2.19 32.19
CA ALA A 82 -25.02 -0.89 31.61
C ALA A 82 -26.13 0.11 31.92
N GLU A 83 -25.78 1.39 32.02
CA GLU A 83 -26.69 2.51 32.20
C GLU A 83 -26.45 3.54 31.09
N GLY A 84 -27.52 4.02 30.44
CA GLY A 84 -27.41 4.99 29.34
C GLY A 84 -27.10 4.38 27.96
N ILE A 85 -26.91 3.06 27.88
CA ILE A 85 -26.79 2.31 26.62
C ILE A 85 -27.51 0.96 26.72
N GLU A 86 -28.21 0.56 25.66
CA GLU A 86 -28.91 -0.73 25.58
C GLU A 86 -27.97 -1.81 25.05
N LEU A 87 -27.93 -2.97 25.71
CA LEU A 87 -27.00 -4.06 25.35
C LEU A 87 -27.46 -4.80 24.10
N LYS A 88 -26.49 -5.30 23.31
CA LYS A 88 -26.71 -6.13 22.11
C LYS A 88 -27.63 -5.47 21.08
N LYS A 89 -27.60 -4.14 21.03
CA LYS A 89 -28.40 -3.33 20.12
C LYS A 89 -27.56 -2.18 19.59
N GLU A 90 -27.74 -1.89 18.31
CA GLU A 90 -27.16 -0.71 17.67
C GLU A 90 -27.74 0.56 18.30
N VAL A 91 -26.88 1.36 18.93
CA VAL A 91 -27.22 2.68 19.46
C VAL A 91 -26.57 3.73 18.59
N TYR A 92 -27.39 4.51 17.89
CA TYR A 92 -26.94 5.51 16.94
C TYR A 92 -26.51 6.79 17.64
N MET A 93 -25.34 7.30 17.28
CA MET A 93 -24.77 8.52 17.82
C MET A 93 -25.62 9.74 17.45
N PRO A 94 -25.81 10.69 18.37
CA PRO A 94 -26.50 11.95 18.09
C PRO A 94 -25.69 12.86 17.15
N ASP A 95 -26.27 13.99 16.76
CA ASP A 95 -25.63 15.00 15.91
C ASP A 95 -24.28 15.50 16.45
N SER A 96 -24.11 15.49 17.77
CA SER A 96 -22.84 15.85 18.41
C SER A 96 -21.72 14.85 18.15
N GLY A 97 -22.04 13.62 17.73
CA GLY A 97 -21.09 12.52 17.63
C GLY A 97 -20.58 12.04 18.99
N THR A 98 -21.24 12.40 20.09
CA THR A 98 -20.82 12.04 21.45
C THR A 98 -21.99 11.58 22.31
N MET A 99 -21.75 10.61 23.20
CA MET A 99 -22.71 10.20 24.22
C MET A 99 -22.00 9.66 25.47
N ASP A 100 -22.68 9.71 26.61
CA ASP A 100 -22.16 9.19 27.87
C ASP A 100 -22.97 7.97 28.32
N TYR A 101 -22.29 6.95 28.84
CA TYR A 101 -22.91 5.79 29.45
C TYR A 101 -22.01 5.21 30.54
N VAL A 102 -22.55 4.31 31.37
CA VAL A 102 -21.83 3.67 32.47
C VAL A 102 -21.88 2.17 32.31
N LEU A 103 -20.71 1.52 32.46
CA LEU A 103 -20.60 0.08 32.54
C LEU A 103 -20.34 -0.32 34.00
N VAL A 104 -21.10 -1.28 34.50
CA VAL A 104 -21.04 -1.75 35.89
C VAL A 104 -20.45 -3.15 35.91
N PHE A 105 -19.45 -3.37 36.75
CA PHE A 105 -18.71 -4.61 36.89
C PHE A 105 -18.77 -5.14 38.33
N GLU A 106 -18.29 -6.36 38.52
CA GLU A 106 -17.97 -6.90 39.84
C GLU A 106 -17.08 -5.96 40.68
N PRO A 107 -17.22 -5.99 42.02
CA PRO A 107 -16.45 -5.12 42.90
C PRO A 107 -14.96 -5.43 42.78
N LEU A 108 -14.16 -4.39 42.55
CA LEU A 108 -12.72 -4.48 42.58
C LEU A 108 -12.21 -4.34 44.02
N PRO A 109 -11.24 -5.15 44.45
CA PRO A 109 -10.58 -4.97 45.73
C PRO A 109 -9.96 -3.57 45.85
N SER A 110 -9.94 -3.05 47.07
CA SER A 110 -9.40 -1.71 47.37
C SER A 110 -7.90 -1.59 47.07
N GLU A 111 -7.19 -2.72 47.18
CA GLU A 111 -5.76 -2.87 46.95
C GLU A 111 -5.39 -2.97 45.47
N THR A 112 -6.34 -3.21 44.56
CA THR A 112 -6.07 -3.22 43.12
C THR A 112 -5.57 -1.85 42.70
N GLN A 113 -4.38 -1.81 42.11
CA GLN A 113 -3.72 -0.56 41.71
C GLN A 113 -3.86 -0.27 40.22
N THR A 114 -3.95 -1.33 39.41
CA THR A 114 -3.93 -1.24 37.95
C THR A 114 -4.85 -2.29 37.37
N ILE A 115 -5.62 -1.91 36.36
CA ILE A 115 -6.54 -2.82 35.66
C ILE A 115 -6.38 -2.76 34.14
N HIS A 116 -6.89 -3.75 33.44
CA HIS A 116 -7.17 -3.72 32.01
C HIS A 116 -8.68 -3.64 31.81
N PHE A 117 -9.11 -2.96 30.75
CA PHE A 117 -10.48 -2.96 30.25
C PHE A 117 -10.46 -3.69 28.91
N LEU A 118 -11.00 -4.90 28.87
CA LEU A 118 -10.81 -5.84 27.76
C LEU A 118 -12.14 -6.37 27.23
N ASN A 119 -12.22 -6.49 25.92
CA ASN A 119 -13.31 -7.14 25.20
C ASN A 119 -12.73 -8.30 24.36
N PRO A 120 -13.21 -9.55 24.56
CA PRO A 120 -12.70 -10.72 23.85
C PRO A 120 -13.23 -10.87 22.41
N THR A 121 -14.37 -10.24 22.08
CA THR A 121 -15.04 -10.36 20.78
C THR A 121 -14.74 -9.17 19.86
N ASP A 122 -14.46 -8.01 20.43
CA ASP A 122 -14.02 -6.81 19.71
C ASP A 122 -12.79 -6.18 20.40
N PRO A 123 -11.57 -6.51 19.95
CA PRO A 123 -10.36 -5.99 20.57
C PRO A 123 -10.15 -4.49 20.28
N GLU A 124 -10.94 -3.81 19.43
CA GLU A 124 -10.80 -2.35 19.23
C GLU A 124 -11.12 -1.56 20.50
N GLY A 125 -11.82 -2.15 21.48
CA GLY A 125 -12.17 -1.48 22.75
C GLY A 125 -11.10 -1.56 23.85
N ASN A 126 -10.00 -2.29 23.66
CA ASN A 126 -9.10 -2.65 24.76
C ASN A 126 -8.25 -1.46 25.24
N ILE A 127 -8.20 -1.27 26.56
CA ILE A 127 -7.37 -0.27 27.25
C ILE A 127 -6.54 -0.99 28.32
N TYR A 128 -5.23 -0.78 28.29
CA TYR A 128 -4.25 -1.47 29.13
C TYR A 128 -3.63 -0.55 30.19
N ASP A 129 -3.30 -1.16 31.33
CA ASP A 129 -2.68 -0.54 32.50
C ASP A 129 -3.37 0.76 32.98
N ILE A 130 -4.69 0.72 33.15
CA ILE A 130 -5.46 1.82 33.73
C ILE A 130 -5.11 1.92 35.20
N SER A 131 -4.56 3.05 35.65
CA SER A 131 -4.19 3.26 37.04
C SER A 131 -5.38 3.67 37.91
N LEU A 132 -5.53 3.00 39.05
CA LEU A 132 -6.51 3.30 40.10
C LEU A 132 -5.89 4.02 41.30
N VAL A 133 -4.60 4.36 41.23
CA VAL A 133 -3.89 5.05 42.30
C VAL A 133 -4.15 6.56 42.19
N LEU A 134 -4.71 7.15 43.24
CA LEU A 134 -4.87 8.60 43.36
C LEU A 134 -3.48 9.27 43.31
N GLN A 135 -3.16 9.94 42.20
CA GLN A 135 -1.91 10.68 42.10
C GLN A 135 -1.91 11.85 43.09
N LYS A 136 -1.09 11.75 44.14
CA LYS A 136 -0.81 12.91 44.99
C LYS A 136 -0.03 13.93 44.15
N LYS A 137 -0.57 15.15 44.01
CA LYS A 137 0.05 16.30 43.30
C LYS A 137 1.53 16.58 43.64
N LYS A 138 2.06 16.02 44.74
CA LYS A 138 3.40 16.27 45.26
C LYS A 138 4.48 15.29 44.74
N ASP A 139 4.09 14.16 44.14
CA ASP A 139 5.01 13.06 43.78
C ASP A 139 5.17 12.87 42.25
N SER A 140 4.74 13.83 41.42
CA SER A 140 4.90 13.73 39.96
C SER A 140 6.37 13.73 39.57
N SER A 141 6.81 12.71 38.80
CA SER A 141 8.15 12.64 38.23
C SER A 141 8.55 13.97 37.57
N PRO A 142 9.78 14.49 37.77
CA PRO A 142 10.23 15.69 37.08
C PRO A 142 10.06 15.60 35.55
N LEU A 143 10.18 14.40 34.99
CA LEU A 143 9.96 14.11 33.57
C LEU A 143 8.58 14.53 33.07
N ALA A 144 7.52 14.35 33.88
CA ALA A 144 6.15 14.63 33.49
C ALA A 144 5.94 16.10 33.08
N THR A 145 6.76 17.02 33.59
CA THR A 145 6.68 18.45 33.25
C THR A 145 7.34 18.80 31.92
N ILE A 146 8.26 17.96 31.44
CA ILE A 146 9.06 18.20 30.23
C ILE A 146 8.81 17.17 29.12
N LYS A 147 7.98 16.15 29.39
CA LYS A 147 7.58 15.10 28.45
C LYS A 147 6.71 15.67 27.33
N CYS A 148 7.30 15.92 26.16
CA CYS A 148 6.64 16.27 24.91
C CYS A 148 7.66 16.44 23.77
N ASN A 149 7.16 16.87 22.60
CA ASN A 149 7.97 17.44 21.55
C ASN A 149 8.27 18.91 21.86
N TRP A 150 9.50 19.33 21.59
CA TRP A 150 9.98 20.70 21.75
C TRP A 150 10.48 21.23 20.41
N PHE A 151 9.81 22.29 19.93
CA PHE A 151 10.05 22.94 18.65
C PHE A 151 10.73 24.29 18.85
N LYS A 152 11.61 24.67 17.92
CA LYS A 152 12.23 26.01 17.92
C LYS A 152 11.18 27.09 17.72
N THR A 153 11.38 28.21 18.39
CA THR A 153 10.55 29.42 18.25
C THR A 153 11.18 30.48 17.35
N ASP A 154 12.21 30.11 16.56
CA ASP A 154 12.94 31.01 15.65
C ASP A 154 12.24 31.24 14.31
N GLY A 155 11.06 30.64 14.10
CA GLY A 155 10.33 30.70 12.83
C GLY A 155 10.58 29.52 11.90
N SER A 156 11.56 28.65 12.22
CA SER A 156 11.81 27.41 11.44
C SER A 156 10.83 26.28 11.78
N GLY A 157 10.16 26.34 12.94
CA GLY A 157 9.27 25.28 13.43
C GLY A 157 9.96 23.90 13.53
N SER A 158 11.29 23.88 13.66
CA SER A 158 12.09 22.66 13.69
C SER A 158 11.88 21.92 15.01
N TRP A 159 11.66 20.61 14.94
CA TRP A 159 11.65 19.75 16.12
C TRP A 159 13.09 19.43 16.52
N GLU A 160 13.51 19.87 17.72
CA GLU A 160 14.89 19.64 18.20
C GLU A 160 14.98 18.62 19.34
N TYR A 161 13.95 18.53 20.20
CA TYR A 161 13.94 17.58 21.30
C TYR A 161 12.60 16.86 21.41
N GLY A 162 12.60 15.54 21.41
CA GLY A 162 11.50 14.71 21.90
C GLY A 162 11.89 14.11 23.24
N VAL A 163 11.06 14.28 24.27
CA VAL A 163 11.31 13.71 25.60
C VAL A 163 10.12 12.85 26.00
N TYR A 164 10.34 11.56 26.23
CA TYR A 164 9.31 10.56 26.53
C TYR A 164 9.68 9.73 27.75
N ASP A 165 8.86 8.73 28.11
CA ASP A 165 9.06 7.98 29.36
C ASP A 165 10.39 7.21 29.37
N SER A 166 10.71 6.51 28.29
CA SER A 166 11.88 5.62 28.20
C SER A 166 13.02 6.17 27.34
N ILE A 167 12.74 7.15 26.49
CA ILE A 167 13.70 7.67 25.51
C ILE A 167 13.62 9.17 25.33
N SER A 168 14.66 9.73 24.72
CA SER A 168 14.68 11.07 24.16
C SER A 168 15.23 11.04 22.74
N ILE A 169 14.80 12.00 21.92
CA ILE A 169 15.19 12.14 20.51
C ILE A 169 15.75 13.53 20.31
N LEU A 170 16.97 13.62 19.79
CA LEU A 170 17.63 14.88 19.43
C LEU A 170 18.79 14.58 18.47
N ASN A 171 19.27 15.58 17.74
CA ASN A 171 20.40 15.43 16.81
C ASN A 171 20.23 14.27 15.80
N ASN A 172 18.99 13.97 15.43
CA ASN A 172 18.61 12.85 14.56
C ASN A 172 19.06 11.47 15.11
N ARG A 173 19.02 11.31 16.44
CA ARG A 173 19.40 10.09 17.17
C ARG A 173 18.44 9.81 18.32
N ILE A 174 18.44 8.57 18.79
CA ILE A 174 17.60 8.08 19.89
C ILE A 174 18.48 7.76 21.09
N TYR A 175 18.11 8.32 22.25
CA TYR A 175 18.83 8.21 23.51
C TYR A 175 17.98 7.50 24.56
N ILE A 176 18.63 6.81 25.48
CA ILE A 176 18.03 6.29 26.71
C ILE A 176 18.08 7.38 27.77
N ASN A 177 16.97 7.54 28.49
CA ASN A 177 16.84 8.53 29.55
C ASN A 177 17.50 8.03 30.85
N GLU A 178 18.43 8.81 31.41
CA GLU A 178 19.13 8.49 32.65
C GLU A 178 19.12 9.68 33.62
N ASN A 179 19.19 9.39 34.93
CA ASN A 179 19.43 10.38 35.98
C ASN A 179 18.62 11.69 35.87
N ILE A 180 17.29 11.61 35.95
CA ILE A 180 16.41 12.79 35.87
C ILE A 180 16.26 13.40 37.27
N ARG A 181 16.71 14.65 37.45
CA ARG A 181 16.72 15.31 38.76
C ARG A 181 16.19 16.73 38.65
N LYS A 182 15.40 17.16 39.64
CA LYS A 182 14.92 18.54 39.76
C LYS A 182 15.85 19.33 40.69
N LYS A 183 16.38 20.45 40.20
CA LYS A 183 17.18 21.43 40.96
C LYS A 183 16.49 22.79 40.91
N GLY A 184 15.67 23.08 41.92
CA GLY A 184 14.84 24.29 41.95
C GLY A 184 13.82 24.31 40.81
N LYS A 185 13.93 25.30 39.91
CA LYS A 185 13.09 25.41 38.70
C LYS A 185 13.65 24.65 37.49
N ARG A 186 14.91 24.21 37.56
CA ARG A 186 15.61 23.50 36.49
C ARG A 186 15.46 22.00 36.66
N ILE A 187 15.31 21.28 35.57
CA ILE A 187 15.36 19.82 35.51
C ILE A 187 16.61 19.47 34.72
N GLU A 188 17.46 18.63 35.30
CA GLU A 188 18.65 18.10 34.66
C GLU A 188 18.43 16.62 34.33
N MET A 189 18.95 16.21 33.19
CA MET A 189 18.74 14.89 32.65
C MET A 189 20.01 14.44 31.91
N THR A 190 20.48 13.25 32.22
CA THR A 190 21.53 12.59 31.44
C THR A 190 20.87 11.72 30.38
N LEU A 191 21.42 11.73 29.18
CA LEU A 191 20.97 10.90 28.07
C LEU A 191 22.14 10.05 27.61
N LYS A 192 21.87 8.79 27.29
CA LYS A 192 22.87 7.86 26.76
C LYS A 192 22.51 7.47 25.34
N ASP A 193 23.41 7.75 24.39
CA ASP A 193 23.21 7.40 22.98
C ASP A 193 23.07 5.88 22.84
N ARG A 194 22.04 5.41 22.14
CA ARG A 194 21.80 3.97 21.99
C ARG A 194 22.88 3.25 21.21
N GLU A 195 23.50 3.93 20.25
CA GLU A 195 24.51 3.36 19.38
C GLU A 195 25.91 3.59 19.94
N SER A 196 26.31 4.86 20.16
CA SER A 196 27.68 5.19 20.59
C SER A 196 27.92 4.97 22.08
N GLN A 197 26.86 4.82 22.89
CA GLN A 197 26.91 4.78 24.36
C GLN A 197 27.46 6.06 25.00
N GLU A 198 27.65 7.13 24.22
CA GLU A 198 28.10 8.43 24.72
C GLU A 198 27.02 9.09 25.57
N GLU A 199 27.45 9.76 26.63
CA GLU A 199 26.56 10.50 27.53
C GLU A 199 26.49 11.97 27.15
N MET A 200 25.30 12.54 27.27
CA MET A 200 25.09 13.98 27.21
C MET A 200 24.17 14.45 28.33
N THR A 201 24.30 15.71 28.72
CA THR A 201 23.43 16.31 29.73
C THR A 201 22.60 17.42 29.11
N LEU A 202 21.29 17.31 29.29
CA LEU A 202 20.34 18.37 28.98
C LEU A 202 19.83 18.99 30.26
N SER A 203 19.42 20.24 30.13
CA SER A 203 18.70 20.92 31.18
C SER A 203 17.51 21.70 30.65
N PHE A 204 16.44 21.68 31.43
CA PHE A 204 15.15 22.22 31.08
C PHE A 204 14.71 23.20 32.16
N THR A 205 14.29 24.39 31.75
CA THR A 205 13.69 25.39 32.63
C THR A 205 12.30 25.76 32.09
N PRO A 206 11.25 25.03 32.52
CA PRO A 206 9.87 25.31 32.11
C PRO A 206 9.42 26.72 32.49
N GLN A 207 8.70 27.37 31.59
CA GLN A 207 8.17 28.74 31.75
C GLN A 207 6.65 28.71 32.01
N LYS A 208 6.10 29.83 32.49
CA LYS A 208 4.66 29.95 32.81
C LYS A 208 3.76 30.01 31.57
N ASP A 209 4.31 30.45 30.44
CA ASP A 209 3.61 30.55 29.15
C ASP A 209 3.57 29.22 28.38
N GLY A 210 4.08 28.13 28.96
CA GLY A 210 4.13 26.81 28.35
C GLY A 210 5.40 26.54 27.53
N THR A 211 6.25 27.54 27.31
CA THR A 211 7.57 27.36 26.68
C THR A 211 8.56 26.73 27.67
N CYS A 212 9.69 26.26 27.16
CA CYS A 212 10.81 25.77 27.98
C CYS A 212 12.12 26.31 27.44
N LYS A 213 12.97 26.78 28.35
CA LYS A 213 14.38 27.00 28.01
C LYS A 213 15.11 25.67 28.09
N ILE A 214 15.79 25.27 27.02
CA ILE A 214 16.53 24.02 26.95
C ILE A 214 17.99 24.34 26.63
N GLN A 215 18.89 23.71 27.35
CA GLN A 215 20.33 23.85 27.16
C GLN A 215 21.00 22.48 27.17
N GLN A 216 21.72 22.17 26.10
CA GLN A 216 22.72 21.11 26.10
C GLN A 216 23.99 21.60 26.79
N LYS A 217 24.61 20.78 27.64
CA LYS A 217 25.85 21.15 28.35
C LYS A 217 26.93 21.62 27.38
N GLY A 218 27.40 22.86 27.55
CA GLY A 218 28.41 23.49 26.69
C GLY A 218 27.84 24.25 25.49
N ALA A 219 26.53 24.26 25.29
CA ALA A 219 25.84 25.03 24.27
C ALA A 219 25.04 26.21 24.86
N GLU A 220 24.55 27.08 24.00
CA GLU A 220 23.66 28.19 24.38
C GLU A 220 22.30 27.67 24.86
N GLU A 221 21.68 28.42 25.78
CA GLU A 221 20.31 28.14 26.23
C GLU A 221 19.32 28.81 25.27
N LEU A 222 18.42 28.02 24.67
CA LEU A 222 17.43 28.49 23.72
C LEU A 222 16.00 28.22 24.22
N VAL A 223 15.02 28.92 23.65
CA VAL A 223 13.59 28.81 24.00
C VAL A 223 12.87 27.90 23.01
N TYR A 224 12.03 27.01 23.53
CA TYR A 224 11.28 26.02 22.77
C TYR A 224 9.79 26.02 23.15
N SER A 225 8.96 25.68 22.18
CA SER A 225 7.51 25.54 22.34
C SER A 225 7.09 24.06 22.24
N LYS A 226 5.98 23.70 22.90
CA LYS A 226 5.34 22.39 22.74
C LYS A 226 4.60 22.25 21.41
N GLU A 227 4.15 23.39 20.87
CA GLU A 227 3.44 23.47 19.61
C GLU A 227 4.38 23.93 18.51
N ARG A 228 4.29 23.29 17.34
CA ARG A 228 5.01 23.72 16.14
C ARG A 228 4.41 25.03 15.64
N THR A 229 5.20 26.09 15.65
CA THR A 229 4.78 27.40 15.14
C THR A 229 4.68 27.38 13.61
N PRO A 230 3.84 28.26 13.01
CA PRO A 230 3.85 28.48 11.57
C PRO A 230 5.26 28.80 11.05
N ILE A 231 5.58 28.30 9.86
CA ILE A 231 6.89 28.49 9.24
C ILE A 231 6.98 29.91 8.69
N THR A 232 7.92 30.68 9.21
CA THR A 232 8.26 32.04 8.74
C THR A 232 9.70 32.13 8.25
N GLN A 233 10.53 31.12 8.53
CA GLN A 233 11.90 31.02 8.06
C GLN A 233 12.15 29.68 7.38
N VAL A 234 12.62 29.72 6.13
CA VAL A 234 13.03 28.55 5.34
C VAL A 234 14.50 28.68 5.02
N ALA A 235 15.27 27.62 5.27
CA ALA A 235 16.69 27.60 4.94
C ALA A 235 16.87 27.65 3.42
N ALA A 236 17.86 28.44 2.95
CA ALA A 236 18.20 28.47 1.55
C ALA A 236 18.79 27.12 1.13
N GLU A 237 18.25 26.52 0.07
CA GLU A 237 18.66 25.22 -0.41
C GLU A 237 18.69 25.24 -1.96
N PRO A 238 19.81 24.84 -2.58
CA PRO A 238 19.87 24.76 -4.04
C PRO A 238 18.95 23.66 -4.57
N ASP A 239 18.65 23.74 -5.85
CA ASP A 239 17.94 22.66 -6.55
C ASP A 239 18.80 21.38 -6.63
N PHE A 240 18.18 20.27 -7.06
CA PHE A 240 18.83 18.98 -7.22
C PHE A 240 20.01 19.05 -8.20
N LYS A 241 21.24 18.87 -7.69
CA LYS A 241 22.45 18.80 -8.54
C LYS A 241 22.67 17.42 -9.15
N GLN A 242 22.37 16.37 -8.39
CA GLN A 242 22.45 14.97 -8.81
C GLN A 242 21.21 14.27 -8.28
N PHE A 243 20.24 14.00 -9.16
CA PHE A 243 18.97 13.40 -8.74
C PHE A 243 19.09 11.86 -8.62
N PHE A 244 19.68 11.21 -9.62
CA PHE A 244 19.94 9.78 -9.57
C PHE A 244 21.26 9.50 -8.83
N ARG A 245 21.13 8.80 -7.71
CA ARG A 245 22.23 8.24 -6.93
C ARG A 245 21.69 7.10 -6.10
N GLN A 246 22.20 5.89 -6.33
CA GLN A 246 21.89 4.76 -5.49
C GLN A 246 22.67 4.86 -4.18
N ASP A 247 21.96 4.87 -3.05
CA ASP A 247 22.57 4.80 -1.73
C ASP A 247 21.57 4.21 -0.73
N SER A 248 22.10 3.69 0.36
CA SER A 248 21.31 3.24 1.50
C SER A 248 20.75 4.43 2.28
N THR A 249 19.55 4.27 2.81
CA THR A 249 18.89 5.23 3.69
C THR A 249 18.48 4.54 4.97
N TYR A 250 18.42 5.31 6.05
CA TYR A 250 18.06 4.81 7.37
C TYR A 250 16.85 5.57 7.91
N LEU A 251 15.74 4.87 8.08
CA LEU A 251 14.55 5.42 8.72
C LEU A 251 14.49 4.87 10.14
N GLN A 252 14.30 5.76 11.11
CA GLN A 252 14.09 5.39 12.51
C GLN A 252 12.97 6.23 13.11
N GLY A 253 12.48 5.83 14.28
CA GLY A 253 11.48 6.63 14.97
C GLY A 253 10.95 6.04 16.25
N TYR A 254 9.88 6.65 16.72
CA TYR A 254 9.19 6.30 17.96
C TYR A 254 7.68 6.48 17.84
N ILE A 255 6.93 5.47 18.29
CA ILE A 255 5.47 5.50 18.39
C ILE A 255 5.10 5.73 19.87
N ASN A 256 4.66 6.94 20.20
CA ASN A 256 4.20 7.27 21.53
C ASN A 256 2.82 6.66 21.78
N GLY A 257 2.66 5.96 22.91
CA GLY A 257 1.44 5.21 23.25
C GLY A 257 1.40 3.78 22.71
N TYR A 258 2.50 3.30 22.11
CA TYR A 258 2.64 1.92 21.69
C TYR A 258 2.91 0.96 22.86
N ASP A 259 2.34 -0.24 22.77
CA ASP A 259 2.63 -1.38 23.63
C ASP A 259 2.44 -2.67 22.80
N PRO A 260 3.26 -3.73 22.99
CA PRO A 260 3.11 -4.99 22.24
C PRO A 260 1.72 -5.63 22.34
N ARG A 261 0.96 -5.35 23.41
CA ARG A 261 -0.43 -5.83 23.58
C ARG A 261 -1.41 -5.21 22.57
N LEU A 262 -0.99 -4.23 21.77
CA LEU A 262 -1.76 -3.74 20.63
C LEU A 262 -1.81 -4.75 19.47
N GLY A 263 -1.02 -5.83 19.51
CA GLY A 263 -1.16 -6.96 18.58
C GLY A 263 -0.38 -6.85 17.27
N PHE A 264 0.53 -5.87 17.16
CA PHE A 264 1.44 -5.75 16.02
C PHE A 264 2.85 -5.38 16.50
N ASP A 265 3.87 -5.96 15.88
CA ASP A 265 5.30 -5.68 16.15
C ASP A 265 6.06 -5.21 14.89
N THR A 266 5.33 -5.00 13.78
CA THR A 266 5.88 -4.54 12.52
C THR A 266 5.03 -3.45 11.88
N GLY A 267 5.67 -2.61 11.07
CA GLY A 267 5.05 -1.79 10.03
C GLY A 267 5.64 -2.13 8.66
N LEU A 268 5.15 -1.48 7.61
CA LEU A 268 5.64 -1.69 6.25
C LEU A 268 5.87 -0.38 5.51
N ILE A 269 6.88 -0.33 4.67
CA ILE A 269 7.05 0.69 3.62
C ILE A 269 6.87 -0.02 2.27
N TYR A 270 5.87 0.40 1.50
CA TYR A 270 5.64 -0.10 0.14
C TYR A 270 6.61 0.62 -0.82
N LEU A 271 7.79 0.04 -1.01
CA LEU A 271 8.81 0.57 -1.91
C LEU A 271 8.78 -0.16 -3.26
N SER A 272 9.03 0.60 -4.32
CA SER A 272 9.14 0.13 -5.69
C SER A 272 10.28 0.85 -6.40
N ASN A 273 10.88 0.17 -7.39
CA ASN A 273 11.84 0.81 -8.27
C ASN A 273 11.03 1.47 -9.37
N GLU A 274 10.91 2.79 -9.29
CA GLU A 274 10.09 3.55 -10.22
C GLU A 274 10.57 3.46 -11.67
N LEU A 275 11.79 3.00 -11.91
CA LEU A 275 12.36 2.86 -13.25
C LEU A 275 12.08 1.47 -13.85
N THR A 276 11.87 0.44 -13.03
CA THR A 276 11.74 -0.96 -13.49
C THR A 276 10.47 -1.68 -13.04
N ARG A 277 9.67 -1.08 -12.15
CA ARG A 277 8.49 -1.65 -11.47
C ARG A 277 8.78 -2.87 -10.59
N GLU A 278 10.00 -2.99 -10.12
CA GLU A 278 10.36 -4.04 -9.16
C GLU A 278 10.00 -3.57 -7.76
N ASP A 279 9.09 -4.29 -7.11
CA ASP A 279 8.73 -4.05 -5.71
C ASP A 279 9.87 -4.50 -4.79
N TYR A 280 10.05 -3.82 -3.66
CA TYR A 280 10.93 -4.24 -2.57
C TYR A 280 10.41 -3.72 -1.23
N PRO A 281 9.18 -4.10 -0.84
CA PRO A 281 8.60 -3.68 0.44
C PRO A 281 9.56 -3.95 1.58
N THR A 282 9.67 -2.99 2.49
CA THR A 282 10.61 -3.06 3.62
C THR A 282 9.83 -3.07 4.92
N VAL A 283 10.07 -4.10 5.74
CA VAL A 283 9.49 -4.25 7.07
C VAL A 283 10.19 -3.31 8.05
N ILE A 284 9.38 -2.58 8.80
CA ILE A 284 9.81 -1.82 9.97
C ILE A 284 9.58 -2.69 11.19
N GLN A 285 10.62 -2.91 12.00
CA GLN A 285 10.49 -3.65 13.25
C GLN A 285 10.26 -2.68 14.41
N ILE A 286 9.25 -2.95 15.24
CA ILE A 286 8.86 -2.09 16.35
C ILE A 286 9.26 -2.78 17.66
N ALA A 287 10.16 -2.16 18.41
CA ALA A 287 10.59 -2.66 19.71
C ALA A 287 9.49 -2.47 20.76
N PRO A 288 9.50 -3.23 21.88
CA PRO A 288 8.49 -3.12 22.93
C PRO A 288 8.29 -1.73 23.56
N ASN A 289 9.30 -0.87 23.46
CA ASN A 289 9.22 0.51 23.94
C ASN A 289 8.66 1.49 22.88
N GLY A 290 8.28 1.02 21.68
CA GLY A 290 7.74 1.85 20.59
C GLY A 290 8.79 2.43 19.64
N SER A 291 10.09 2.26 19.89
CA SER A 291 11.11 2.65 18.93
C SER A 291 11.17 1.69 17.75
N PHE A 292 11.41 2.20 16.54
CA PHE A 292 11.52 1.39 15.34
C PHE A 292 12.64 1.87 14.43
N SER A 293 13.13 0.99 13.55
CA SER A 293 14.02 1.37 12.46
C SER A 293 13.99 0.38 11.30
N CYS A 294 14.46 0.83 10.14
CA CYS A 294 14.73 0.01 8.97
C CYS A 294 15.78 0.68 8.07
N ARG A 295 16.49 -0.12 7.27
CA ARG A 295 17.43 0.34 6.25
C ARG A 295 16.98 -0.17 4.88
N PHE A 296 17.00 0.69 3.87
CA PHE A 296 16.65 0.32 2.50
C PHE A 296 17.44 1.16 1.49
N ILE A 297 17.58 0.65 0.27
CA ILE A 297 18.32 1.31 -0.83
C ILE A 297 17.32 2.00 -1.74
N ILE A 298 17.60 3.24 -2.12
CA ILE A 298 16.84 3.99 -3.11
C ILE A 298 17.77 4.59 -4.16
N ASN A 299 17.24 4.79 -5.37
CA ASN A 299 18.00 5.26 -6.53
C ASN A 299 17.94 6.78 -6.73
N HIS A 300 17.01 7.44 -6.04
CA HIS A 300 16.74 8.87 -6.10
C HIS A 300 15.95 9.28 -4.85
N PRO A 301 15.79 10.58 -4.56
CA PRO A 301 14.88 11.05 -3.52
C PRO A 301 13.46 10.49 -3.67
N ILE A 302 12.79 10.20 -2.56
CA ILE A 302 11.41 9.68 -2.56
C ILE A 302 10.55 10.31 -1.47
N GLU A 303 9.28 10.47 -1.79
CA GLU A 303 8.17 10.58 -0.86
C GLU A 303 7.51 9.20 -0.73
N SER A 304 7.42 8.69 0.50
CA SER A 304 6.78 7.40 0.79
C SER A 304 6.07 7.46 2.14
N SER A 305 5.60 6.33 2.66
CA SER A 305 4.86 6.26 3.92
C SER A 305 5.25 5.06 4.76
N VAL A 306 5.33 5.27 6.07
CA VAL A 306 5.26 4.20 7.06
C VAL A 306 3.81 3.77 7.18
N VAL A 307 3.53 2.49 6.94
CA VAL A 307 2.19 1.92 7.06
C VAL A 307 2.06 1.13 8.35
N LEU A 308 1.16 1.58 9.22
CA LEU A 308 0.77 0.93 10.48
C LEU A 308 -0.72 0.57 10.41
N GLY A 309 -1.04 -0.70 10.20
CA GLY A 309 -2.42 -1.11 9.94
C GLY A 309 -2.94 -0.45 8.65
N HIS A 310 -4.01 0.35 8.75
CA HIS A 310 -4.57 1.12 7.62
C HIS A 310 -4.06 2.57 7.54
N ASN A 311 -3.09 2.93 8.38
CA ASN A 311 -2.63 4.30 8.52
C ASN A 311 -1.33 4.50 7.76
N TRP A 312 -1.35 5.45 6.82
CA TRP A 312 -0.21 5.85 6.02
C TRP A 312 0.35 7.15 6.62
N ILE A 313 1.57 7.09 7.14
CA ILE A 313 2.28 8.24 7.73
C ILE A 313 3.39 8.64 6.76
N PRO A 314 3.23 9.76 6.02
CA PRO A 314 4.16 10.12 4.95
C PRO A 314 5.51 10.59 5.48
N PHE A 315 6.54 10.46 4.65
CA PHE A 315 7.87 11.02 4.86
C PHE A 315 8.57 11.27 3.52
N TYR A 316 9.56 12.16 3.53
CA TYR A 316 10.47 12.39 2.41
C TYR A 316 11.90 12.07 2.83
N ILE A 317 12.65 11.38 1.99
CA ILE A 317 14.06 11.02 2.27
C ILE A 317 14.87 10.96 0.98
N GLU A 318 16.15 11.30 1.06
CA GLU A 318 17.10 11.22 -0.06
C GLU A 318 18.15 10.12 0.18
N PRO A 319 18.75 9.56 -0.90
CA PRO A 319 19.78 8.54 -0.79
C PRO A 319 20.89 8.96 0.19
N GLY A 320 21.33 8.09 1.10
CA GLY A 320 22.41 8.37 2.06
C GLY A 320 21.95 9.08 3.34
N GLN A 321 20.68 9.47 3.45
CA GLN A 321 20.18 10.18 4.62
C GLN A 321 19.68 9.25 5.73
N THR A 322 19.71 9.79 6.95
CA THR A 322 18.95 9.27 8.09
C THR A 322 17.79 10.22 8.39
N LEU A 323 16.58 9.69 8.58
CA LEU A 323 15.41 10.44 9.00
C LEU A 323 14.83 9.82 10.28
N THR A 324 14.54 10.65 11.27
CA THR A 324 13.86 10.24 12.50
C THR A 324 12.42 10.74 12.51
N MET A 325 11.46 9.85 12.80
CA MET A 325 10.04 10.14 12.86
C MET A 325 9.47 9.94 14.27
N TYR A 326 8.55 10.82 14.66
CA TYR A 326 7.68 10.65 15.82
C TYR A 326 6.25 10.46 15.36
N ILE A 327 5.58 9.45 15.94
CA ILE A 327 4.18 9.12 15.67
C ILE A 327 3.42 9.13 17.00
N ASP A 328 2.37 9.93 17.08
CA ASP A 328 1.44 9.91 18.21
C ASP A 328 0.33 8.89 17.95
N TRP A 329 0.31 7.78 18.71
CA TRP A 329 -0.68 6.73 18.53
C TRP A 329 -2.11 7.26 18.75
N GLU A 330 -2.30 8.24 19.64
CA GLU A 330 -3.59 8.86 19.88
C GLU A 330 -4.11 9.62 18.63
N ALA A 331 -3.21 10.19 17.83
CA ALA A 331 -3.57 10.81 16.56
C ALA A 331 -3.92 9.79 15.48
N VAL A 332 -3.23 8.64 15.47
CA VAL A 332 -3.58 7.49 14.61
C VAL A 332 -4.98 6.98 14.97
N MET A 333 -5.26 6.84 16.25
CA MET A 333 -6.56 6.45 16.78
C MET A 333 -7.66 7.47 16.45
N ALA A 334 -7.34 8.77 16.43
CA ALA A 334 -8.30 9.80 15.99
C ALA A 334 -8.73 9.63 14.52
N ARG A 335 -7.80 9.29 13.62
CA ARG A 335 -8.13 8.95 12.22
C ARG A 335 -9.00 7.69 12.15
N SER A 336 -8.67 6.67 12.93
CA SER A 336 -9.46 5.44 13.01
C SER A 336 -10.91 5.72 13.41
N ARG A 337 -11.16 6.54 14.45
CA ARG A 337 -12.52 6.94 14.86
C ARG A 337 -13.27 7.72 13.79
N ALA A 338 -12.57 8.58 13.07
CA ALA A 338 -13.19 9.39 12.02
C ALA A 338 -13.70 8.53 10.85
N ARG A 339 -13.21 7.28 10.71
CA ARG A 339 -13.47 6.37 9.57
C ARG A 339 -13.34 7.12 8.23
N ASP A 340 -12.38 8.03 8.16
CA ASP A 340 -12.09 8.87 7.01
C ASP A 340 -10.60 8.73 6.72
N HIS A 341 -10.29 8.16 5.55
CA HIS A 341 -8.91 8.01 5.10
C HIS A 341 -8.21 9.37 4.95
N TYR A 342 -8.93 10.46 4.71
CA TYR A 342 -8.35 11.79 4.57
C TYR A 342 -8.24 12.55 5.90
N PHE A 343 -8.64 11.94 7.03
CA PHE A 343 -8.49 12.59 8.33
C PHE A 343 -7.01 12.74 8.69
N PRO A 344 -6.52 13.96 8.99
CA PRO A 344 -5.10 14.20 9.19
C PRO A 344 -4.60 13.55 10.48
N ILE A 345 -3.50 12.81 10.39
CA ILE A 345 -2.76 12.34 11.58
C ILE A 345 -1.94 13.53 12.09
N ARG A 346 -2.51 14.23 13.08
CA ARG A 346 -1.86 15.36 13.76
C ARG A 346 -0.73 14.87 14.66
N ASN A 347 0.11 15.78 15.16
CA ASN A 347 1.18 15.47 16.11
C ASN A 347 2.23 14.46 15.63
N THR A 348 2.53 14.38 14.33
CA THR A 348 3.75 13.71 13.87
C THR A 348 4.90 14.71 13.86
N ALA A 349 6.13 14.21 14.02
CA ALA A 349 7.31 15.05 13.92
C ALA A 349 8.44 14.38 13.13
N TYR A 350 9.28 15.18 12.50
CA TYR A 350 10.41 14.74 11.69
C TYR A 350 11.68 15.45 12.12
N MET A 351 12.81 14.73 12.14
CA MET A 351 14.14 15.25 12.44
C MET A 351 15.15 14.62 11.48
N GLY A 352 16.15 15.41 11.06
CA GLY A 352 17.12 15.03 10.03
C GLY A 352 17.11 15.97 8.81
N PRO A 353 18.00 15.76 7.83
CA PRO A 353 18.18 16.68 6.70
C PRO A 353 16.90 16.95 5.88
N SER A 354 16.02 15.95 5.79
CA SER A 354 14.77 15.99 5.03
C SER A 354 13.53 16.29 5.87
N ALA A 355 13.70 16.73 7.12
CA ALA A 355 12.58 16.96 8.03
C ALA A 355 11.64 18.07 7.54
N SER A 356 12.17 19.20 7.08
CA SER A 356 11.38 20.33 6.57
C SER A 356 10.53 19.94 5.37
N LEU A 357 11.08 19.14 4.46
CA LEU A 357 10.38 18.62 3.27
C LEU A 357 9.33 17.57 3.63
N SER A 358 9.58 16.74 4.65
CA SER A 358 8.59 15.79 5.15
C SER A 358 7.36 16.49 5.73
N TYR A 359 7.55 17.57 6.51
CA TYR A 359 6.42 18.39 6.95
C TYR A 359 5.71 19.06 5.79
N LEU A 360 6.46 19.69 4.88
CA LEU A 360 5.92 20.39 3.72
C LEU A 360 5.00 19.48 2.90
N LEU A 361 5.49 18.33 2.46
CA LEU A 361 4.75 17.46 1.55
C LEU A 361 3.52 16.83 2.21
N LYS A 362 3.63 16.47 3.50
CA LYS A 362 2.51 16.02 4.32
C LYS A 362 1.43 17.09 4.45
N ASP A 363 1.82 18.30 4.82
CA ASP A 363 0.86 19.39 5.06
C ASP A 363 0.20 19.80 3.73
N PHE A 364 0.97 19.79 2.63
CA PHE A 364 0.52 20.14 1.29
C PHE A 364 -0.53 19.18 0.72
N ASP A 365 -0.44 17.86 0.98
CA ASP A 365 -1.43 16.87 0.53
C ASP A 365 -2.85 17.23 0.94
N ASN A 366 -3.02 17.73 2.16
CA ASN A 366 -4.33 18.12 2.69
C ASN A 366 -4.93 19.32 1.93
N LEU A 367 -4.10 20.14 1.28
CA LEU A 367 -4.53 21.35 0.59
C LEU A 367 -4.98 21.10 -0.86
N ILE A 368 -4.58 19.97 -1.45
CA ILE A 368 -4.87 19.60 -2.85
C ILE A 368 -5.66 18.29 -2.99
N THR A 369 -6.28 17.83 -1.90
CA THR A 369 -7.02 16.56 -1.87
C THR A 369 -8.23 16.58 -2.83
N TYR A 370 -8.34 15.54 -3.65
CA TYR A 370 -9.57 15.19 -4.40
C TYR A 370 -10.09 13.86 -3.89
N ARG A 371 -11.34 13.82 -3.41
CA ARG A 371 -11.89 12.62 -2.75
C ARG A 371 -12.26 11.55 -3.77
N TYR A 372 -11.99 10.29 -3.45
CA TYR A 372 -12.31 9.15 -4.31
C TYR A 372 -13.81 9.07 -4.64
N GLU A 373 -14.68 9.45 -3.69
CA GLU A 373 -16.13 9.47 -3.89
C GLU A 373 -16.53 10.45 -5.01
N ASP A 374 -15.88 11.61 -5.09
CA ASP A 374 -16.13 12.61 -6.13
C ASP A 374 -15.64 12.13 -7.49
N LEU A 375 -14.47 11.47 -7.54
CA LEU A 375 -13.97 10.81 -8.75
C LEU A 375 -14.92 9.71 -9.22
N SER A 376 -15.29 8.79 -8.32
CA SER A 376 -16.17 7.66 -8.62
C SER A 376 -17.54 8.12 -9.14
N LYS A 377 -18.09 9.19 -8.54
CA LYS A 377 -19.31 9.84 -9.02
C LYS A 377 -19.10 10.41 -10.41
N SER A 378 -18.07 11.23 -10.61
CA SER A 378 -17.76 11.87 -11.88
C SER A 378 -17.59 10.86 -13.02
N GLN A 379 -16.84 9.78 -12.77
CA GLN A 379 -16.64 8.67 -13.72
C GLN A 379 -17.96 8.10 -14.25
N LYS A 380 -19.02 8.05 -13.43
CA LYS A 380 -20.34 7.50 -13.78
C LYS A 380 -21.27 8.52 -14.43
N THR A 381 -21.12 9.81 -14.14
CA THR A 381 -22.10 10.83 -14.48
C THR A 381 -21.66 11.83 -15.55
N LEU A 382 -20.36 12.04 -15.75
CA LEU A 382 -19.83 13.04 -16.68
C LEU A 382 -19.28 12.40 -17.96
N THR A 383 -19.35 13.11 -19.08
CA THR A 383 -18.55 12.79 -20.28
C THR A 383 -17.10 13.25 -20.10
N PRO A 384 -16.15 12.78 -20.93
CA PRO A 384 -14.76 13.24 -20.87
C PRO A 384 -14.59 14.76 -20.97
N ASP A 385 -15.28 15.42 -21.88
CA ASP A 385 -15.21 16.88 -22.02
C ASP A 385 -15.83 17.62 -20.83
N GLN A 386 -16.98 17.14 -20.34
CA GLN A 386 -17.61 17.70 -19.14
C GLN A 386 -16.69 17.58 -17.92
N TYR A 387 -15.97 16.46 -17.78
CA TYR A 387 -15.02 16.27 -16.70
C TYR A 387 -13.80 17.18 -16.82
N LYS A 388 -13.27 17.41 -18.03
CA LYS A 388 -12.22 18.40 -18.26
C LYS A 388 -12.65 19.79 -17.81
N GLU A 389 -13.85 20.24 -18.20
CA GLU A 389 -14.39 21.52 -17.76
C GLU A 389 -14.63 21.57 -16.24
N HIS A 390 -15.13 20.48 -15.64
CA HIS A 390 -15.31 20.35 -14.19
C HIS A 390 -13.99 20.50 -13.43
N MET A 391 -12.90 19.90 -13.94
CA MET A 391 -11.59 19.92 -13.30
C MET A 391 -10.84 21.24 -13.45
N LYS A 392 -11.14 22.07 -14.47
CA LYS A 392 -10.45 23.36 -14.69
C LYS A 392 -10.39 24.26 -13.44
N PRO A 393 -11.52 24.64 -12.79
CA PRO A 393 -11.47 25.50 -11.61
C PRO A 393 -10.76 24.85 -10.42
N ILE A 394 -10.86 23.53 -10.27
CA ILE A 394 -10.19 22.76 -9.21
C ILE A 394 -8.67 22.80 -9.40
N ILE A 395 -8.20 22.52 -10.62
CA ILE A 395 -6.77 22.58 -10.96
C ILE A 395 -6.23 24.01 -10.82
N ALA A 396 -7.01 25.02 -11.22
CA ALA A 396 -6.61 26.43 -11.03
C ALA A 396 -6.44 26.77 -9.54
N GLN A 397 -7.35 26.31 -8.68
CA GLN A 397 -7.23 26.46 -7.23
C GLN A 397 -5.99 25.75 -6.69
N TRP A 398 -5.72 24.51 -7.10
CA TRP A 398 -4.51 23.79 -6.68
C TRP A 398 -3.24 24.51 -7.09
N LYS A 399 -3.19 25.08 -8.30
CA LYS A 399 -2.05 25.89 -8.75
C LYS A 399 -1.88 27.16 -7.93
N GLN A 400 -2.96 27.85 -7.60
CA GLN A 400 -2.90 29.02 -6.71
C GLN A 400 -2.39 28.66 -5.30
N VAL A 401 -2.82 27.53 -4.77
CA VAL A 401 -2.31 26.99 -3.50
C VAL A 401 -0.82 26.68 -3.62
N ALA A 402 -0.38 26.01 -4.69
CA ALA A 402 1.02 25.72 -4.97
C ALA A 402 1.87 26.99 -5.03
N ASP A 403 1.40 28.03 -5.72
CA ASP A 403 2.11 29.31 -5.83
C ASP A 403 2.25 30.00 -4.47
N SER A 404 1.18 29.98 -3.66
CA SER A 404 1.16 30.56 -2.32
C SER A 404 2.14 29.85 -1.39
N VAL A 405 2.15 28.52 -1.41
CA VAL A 405 3.09 27.72 -0.60
C VAL A 405 4.52 27.87 -1.14
N SER A 406 4.71 27.92 -2.45
CA SER A 406 6.02 28.16 -3.08
C SER A 406 6.61 29.51 -2.69
N GLN A 407 5.79 30.54 -2.45
CA GLN A 407 6.27 31.84 -1.97
C GLN A 407 6.86 31.76 -0.54
N ILE A 408 6.24 30.96 0.34
CA ILE A 408 6.75 30.72 1.69
C ILE A 408 8.10 29.96 1.63
N TYR A 409 8.21 29.01 0.70
CA TYR A 409 9.37 28.15 0.54
C TYR A 409 10.39 28.65 -0.49
N GLN A 410 10.25 29.88 -1.00
CA GLN A 410 11.07 30.44 -2.07
C GLN A 410 12.59 30.29 -1.85
N PRO A 411 13.14 30.39 -0.61
CA PRO A 411 14.56 30.15 -0.38
C PRO A 411 15.06 28.74 -0.73
N SER A 412 14.21 27.71 -0.66
CA SER A 412 14.54 26.35 -1.09
C SER A 412 13.98 26.09 -2.49
N LEU A 413 14.87 26.13 -3.49
CA LEU A 413 14.49 25.85 -4.88
C LEU A 413 13.95 24.42 -5.01
N LYS A 414 14.55 23.49 -4.26
CA LYS A 414 14.12 22.10 -4.16
C LYS A 414 12.65 21.98 -3.71
N ALA A 415 12.29 22.67 -2.62
CA ALA A 415 10.92 22.66 -2.10
C ALA A 415 9.92 23.22 -3.13
N VAL A 416 10.24 24.34 -3.77
CA VAL A 416 9.41 24.94 -4.82
C VAL A 416 9.19 23.98 -5.99
N HIS A 417 10.24 23.25 -6.39
CA HIS A 417 10.16 22.28 -7.47
C HIS A 417 9.22 21.11 -7.13
N LEU A 418 9.40 20.54 -5.92
CA LEU A 418 8.57 19.44 -5.42
C LEU A 418 7.09 19.82 -5.30
N ILE A 419 6.78 21.05 -4.83
CA ILE A 419 5.41 21.57 -4.73
C ILE A 419 4.73 21.60 -6.11
N LYS A 420 5.40 22.18 -7.12
CA LYS A 420 4.85 22.32 -8.48
C LYS A 420 4.60 20.96 -9.12
N ASN A 421 5.59 20.07 -9.06
CA ASN A 421 5.48 18.73 -9.64
C ASN A 421 4.38 17.90 -8.97
N LYS A 422 4.19 18.05 -7.66
CA LYS A 422 3.12 17.38 -6.93
C LYS A 422 1.74 17.78 -7.46
N VAL A 423 1.51 19.08 -7.69
CA VAL A 423 0.23 19.57 -8.25
C VAL A 423 0.03 19.14 -9.69
N ASP A 424 1.06 19.22 -10.53
CA ASP A 424 0.94 18.80 -11.92
C ASP A 424 0.67 17.30 -12.03
N LEU A 425 1.38 16.45 -11.28
CA LEU A 425 1.12 15.02 -11.23
C LEU A 425 -0.27 14.69 -10.66
N GLN A 426 -0.73 15.39 -9.63
CA GLN A 426 -2.09 15.24 -9.10
C GLN A 426 -3.13 15.55 -10.18
N ALA A 427 -3.00 16.70 -10.86
CA ALA A 427 -3.92 17.10 -11.93
C ALA A 427 -3.94 16.11 -13.09
N GLY A 428 -2.76 15.70 -13.58
CA GLY A 428 -2.64 14.73 -14.67
C GLY A 428 -3.18 13.35 -14.28
N SER A 429 -2.92 12.88 -13.07
CA SER A 429 -3.42 11.59 -12.58
C SER A 429 -4.94 11.60 -12.48
N MET A 430 -5.57 12.67 -12.00
CA MET A 430 -7.04 12.77 -11.94
C MET A 430 -7.70 12.76 -13.32
N LEU A 431 -7.05 13.31 -14.34
CA LEU A 431 -7.53 13.25 -15.73
C LEU A 431 -7.39 11.84 -16.32
N PHE A 432 -6.31 11.12 -16.00
CA PHE A 432 -6.16 9.73 -16.41
C PHE A 432 -7.11 8.78 -15.68
N ASP A 433 -7.18 8.87 -14.34
CA ASP A 433 -7.96 7.96 -13.51
C ASP A 433 -9.46 8.07 -13.83
N PHE A 434 -9.94 9.22 -14.28
CA PHE A 434 -11.31 9.37 -14.78
C PHE A 434 -11.65 8.38 -15.90
N LEU A 435 -10.72 8.02 -16.77
CA LEU A 435 -11.00 7.11 -17.89
C LEU A 435 -11.05 5.63 -17.45
N MET A 436 -10.21 5.23 -16.50
CA MET A 436 -9.91 3.82 -16.20
C MET A 436 -11.12 2.93 -15.90
N SER A 437 -12.06 3.40 -15.07
CA SER A 437 -13.18 2.56 -14.60
C SER A 437 -14.43 2.67 -15.47
N ARG A 438 -14.42 3.53 -16.49
CA ARG A 438 -15.61 3.81 -17.31
C ARG A 438 -16.04 2.61 -18.14
N ASP A 439 -15.09 1.85 -18.70
CA ASP A 439 -15.39 0.60 -19.43
C ASP A 439 -16.08 -0.43 -18.54
N TYR A 440 -15.66 -0.52 -17.27
CA TYR A 440 -16.28 -1.40 -16.29
C TYR A 440 -17.70 -0.94 -15.95
N TYR A 441 -17.90 0.35 -15.65
CA TYR A 441 -19.22 0.88 -15.35
C TYR A 441 -20.17 0.81 -16.55
N ALA A 442 -19.68 1.01 -17.78
CA ALA A 442 -20.49 0.90 -18.99
C ALA A 442 -21.01 -0.53 -19.21
N LYS A 443 -20.25 -1.55 -18.78
CA LYS A 443 -20.70 -2.95 -18.79
C LYS A 443 -21.74 -3.22 -17.70
N GLN A 444 -21.65 -2.56 -16.55
CA GLN A 444 -22.64 -2.70 -15.47
C GLN A 444 -23.97 -2.00 -15.81
N ASP A 445 -23.91 -0.84 -16.43
CA ASP A 445 -25.07 -0.06 -16.87
C ASP A 445 -24.90 0.38 -18.33
N SER A 446 -25.35 -0.47 -19.24
CA SER A 446 -25.32 -0.22 -20.68
C SER A 446 -26.28 0.89 -21.14
N THR A 447 -27.17 1.38 -20.26
CA THR A 447 -28.16 2.40 -20.59
C THR A 447 -27.65 3.83 -20.35
N ASN A 448 -26.62 3.98 -19.50
CA ASN A 448 -26.03 5.25 -19.14
C ASN A 448 -25.44 5.98 -20.35
N GLN A 449 -25.99 7.16 -20.68
CA GLN A 449 -25.58 7.93 -21.86
C GLN A 449 -24.20 8.59 -21.69
N ALA A 450 -23.83 9.01 -20.48
CA ALA A 450 -22.53 9.61 -20.22
C ALA A 450 -21.40 8.60 -20.43
N LEU A 451 -21.61 7.34 -20.05
CA LEU A 451 -20.64 6.25 -20.20
C LEU A 451 -20.46 5.77 -21.65
N LYS A 452 -21.42 6.07 -22.55
CA LYS A 452 -21.31 5.78 -23.99
C LYS A 452 -20.36 6.73 -24.71
N VAL A 453 -20.12 7.92 -24.16
CA VAL A 453 -19.21 8.91 -24.74
C VAL A 453 -17.77 8.53 -24.40
N LYS A 454 -16.99 8.27 -25.45
CA LYS A 454 -15.54 8.04 -25.41
C LYS A 454 -14.78 9.34 -25.59
N GLU A 455 -13.58 9.37 -25.03
CA GLU A 455 -12.65 10.47 -25.21
C GLU A 455 -12.10 10.52 -26.64
N ASP A 456 -11.81 11.72 -27.13
CA ASP A 456 -11.04 11.93 -28.35
C ASP A 456 -9.59 12.31 -28.03
N ASP A 457 -8.77 12.47 -29.07
CA ASP A 457 -7.33 12.76 -28.94
C ASP A 457 -7.07 14.10 -28.24
N SER A 458 -8.01 15.05 -28.32
CA SER A 458 -7.90 16.36 -27.66
C SER A 458 -8.07 16.27 -26.15
N TYR A 459 -8.62 15.16 -25.63
CA TYR A 459 -8.69 14.89 -24.20
C TYR A 459 -7.30 14.92 -23.58
N TYR A 460 -6.31 14.32 -24.25
CA TYR A 460 -4.92 14.19 -23.80
C TYR A 460 -4.08 15.47 -23.96
N SER A 461 -4.67 16.59 -24.40
CA SER A 461 -3.95 17.86 -24.60
C SER A 461 -3.33 18.44 -23.33
N PHE A 462 -3.79 18.01 -22.14
CA PHE A 462 -3.21 18.40 -20.86
C PHE A 462 -1.74 17.97 -20.72
N LEU A 463 -1.32 16.90 -21.42
CA LEU A 463 0.06 16.41 -21.40
C LEU A 463 1.07 17.48 -21.84
N LYS A 464 0.69 18.43 -22.69
CA LYS A 464 1.53 19.56 -23.11
C LYS A 464 2.05 20.40 -21.95
N ASN A 465 1.30 20.43 -20.85
CA ASN A 465 1.62 21.22 -19.66
C ASN A 465 2.22 20.36 -18.53
N MET A 466 2.41 19.06 -18.76
CA MET A 466 2.98 18.16 -17.75
C MET A 466 4.52 18.21 -17.76
N PRO A 467 5.16 18.03 -16.59
CA PRO A 467 6.62 18.02 -16.43
C PRO A 467 7.24 16.69 -16.89
N LEU A 468 6.94 16.23 -18.12
CA LEU A 468 7.34 14.90 -18.61
C LEU A 468 8.87 14.73 -18.80
N ASN A 469 9.62 15.83 -18.84
CA ASN A 469 11.09 15.84 -18.95
C ASN A 469 11.82 16.10 -17.62
N ASP A 470 11.08 16.41 -16.57
CA ASP A 470 11.69 16.73 -15.30
C ASP A 470 11.86 15.45 -14.48
N VAL A 471 13.10 15.15 -14.12
CA VAL A 471 13.44 13.96 -13.34
C VAL A 471 12.89 14.01 -11.92
N THR A 472 12.70 15.20 -11.37
CA THR A 472 12.35 15.40 -9.96
C THR A 472 10.92 15.00 -9.64
N VAL A 473 10.09 14.81 -10.67
CA VAL A 473 8.75 14.22 -10.57
C VAL A 473 8.79 12.84 -9.90
N LEU A 474 9.89 12.08 -10.06
CA LEU A 474 10.07 10.75 -9.47
C LEU A 474 10.18 10.77 -7.94
N ALA A 475 10.43 11.93 -7.34
CA ALA A 475 10.41 12.05 -5.89
C ALA A 475 8.99 12.05 -5.32
N ASN A 476 7.96 12.19 -6.16
CA ASN A 476 6.58 12.27 -5.72
C ASN A 476 5.94 10.88 -5.55
N THR A 477 5.10 10.72 -4.53
CA THR A 477 4.38 9.45 -4.29
C THR A 477 3.46 9.02 -5.45
N ASN A 478 2.95 9.97 -6.25
CA ASN A 478 2.08 9.69 -7.40
C ASN A 478 2.84 9.41 -8.70
N ALA A 479 4.19 9.51 -8.72
CA ALA A 479 4.99 9.33 -9.93
C ALA A 479 4.72 7.97 -10.58
N SER A 480 4.74 6.90 -9.79
CA SER A 480 4.53 5.54 -10.30
C SER A 480 3.20 5.39 -11.01
N THR A 481 2.14 5.87 -10.34
CA THR A 481 0.76 5.83 -10.81
C THR A 481 0.63 6.63 -12.08
N PHE A 482 1.12 7.87 -12.11
CA PHE A 482 1.06 8.72 -13.30
C PHE A 482 1.77 8.07 -14.50
N ILE A 483 3.01 7.60 -14.32
CA ILE A 483 3.76 6.94 -15.40
C ILE A 483 3.01 5.68 -15.85
N ASN A 484 2.44 4.89 -14.93
CA ASN A 484 1.63 3.74 -15.29
C ASN A 484 0.41 4.11 -16.13
N ARG A 485 -0.32 5.18 -15.79
CA ARG A 485 -1.45 5.66 -16.61
C ARG A 485 -1.01 6.16 -17.96
N PHE A 486 0.11 6.87 -18.01
CA PHE A 486 0.70 7.38 -19.24
C PHE A 486 1.15 6.24 -20.17
N GLU A 487 1.77 5.19 -19.62
CA GLU A 487 2.21 3.98 -20.32
C GLU A 487 1.08 3.19 -20.96
N TYR A 488 -0.09 3.18 -20.34
CA TYR A 488 -1.25 2.37 -20.72
C TYR A 488 -2.46 3.20 -21.13
N MET A 489 -2.26 4.45 -21.52
CA MET A 489 -3.37 5.32 -21.92
C MET A 489 -4.13 4.72 -23.11
N ASP A 490 -5.45 4.90 -23.12
CA ASP A 490 -6.33 4.28 -24.11
C ASP A 490 -6.00 4.70 -25.54
N LEU A 491 -5.44 5.90 -25.73
CA LEU A 491 -4.95 6.38 -27.02
C LEU A 491 -3.90 5.47 -27.66
N PHE A 492 -3.05 4.80 -26.86
CA PHE A 492 -2.07 3.84 -27.37
C PHE A 492 -2.70 2.55 -27.91
N ARG A 493 -4.00 2.28 -27.66
CA ARG A 493 -4.71 1.18 -28.32
C ARG A 493 -4.68 1.33 -29.86
N LYS A 494 -4.56 2.56 -30.39
CA LYS A 494 -4.35 2.83 -31.83
C LYS A 494 -3.01 2.32 -32.37
N ALA A 495 -2.00 2.13 -31.53
CA ALA A 495 -0.73 1.53 -31.96
C ALA A 495 -0.94 0.05 -32.32
N TYR A 496 -1.80 -0.63 -31.57
CA TYR A 496 -2.08 -2.06 -31.71
C TYR A 496 -3.19 -2.37 -32.70
N SER A 497 -4.04 -1.40 -33.06
CA SER A 497 -4.98 -1.61 -34.14
C SER A 497 -4.19 -1.84 -35.43
N ASP A 498 -4.41 -2.98 -36.07
CA ASP A 498 -3.93 -3.29 -37.42
C ASP A 498 -4.55 -2.36 -38.50
N GLN A 499 -5.07 -1.19 -38.12
CA GLN A 499 -5.34 -0.06 -39.00
C GLN A 499 -4.06 0.55 -39.61
N SER A 500 -2.93 -0.18 -39.57
CA SER A 500 -1.70 0.13 -40.29
C SER A 500 -1.27 -0.98 -41.25
N PHE A 501 -2.21 -1.73 -41.80
CA PHE A 501 -2.13 -2.03 -43.22
C PHE A 501 -2.97 -0.96 -43.89
N SER A 502 -2.43 -0.29 -44.91
CA SER A 502 -3.33 0.41 -45.81
C SER A 502 -4.35 -0.62 -46.30
N PRO A 503 -5.65 -0.32 -46.37
CA PRO A 503 -6.65 -1.21 -46.96
C PRO A 503 -6.33 -1.63 -48.41
N SER A 504 -5.31 -1.00 -49.02
CA SER A 504 -4.73 -1.30 -50.34
C SER A 504 -3.49 -2.21 -50.30
N ASP A 505 -2.93 -2.53 -49.14
CA ASP A 505 -1.72 -3.34 -49.03
C ASP A 505 -2.04 -4.80 -49.38
N SER A 506 -1.30 -5.32 -50.35
CA SER A 506 -1.41 -6.69 -50.82
C SER A 506 -0.38 -7.58 -50.11
N ILE A 507 -0.81 -8.66 -49.49
CA ILE A 507 0.09 -9.68 -48.92
C ILE A 507 0.08 -10.94 -49.79
N ASP A 508 1.19 -11.67 -49.80
CA ASP A 508 1.21 -13.04 -50.31
C ASP A 508 0.59 -13.96 -49.25
N TYR A 509 -0.64 -14.42 -49.51
CA TYR A 509 -1.38 -15.29 -48.61
C TYR A 509 -1.48 -16.70 -49.18
N THR A 510 -0.97 -17.67 -48.44
CA THR A 510 -1.06 -19.09 -48.81
C THR A 510 -2.29 -19.69 -48.17
N TYR A 511 -3.23 -20.13 -49.01
CA TYR A 511 -4.45 -20.78 -48.54
C TYR A 511 -4.10 -22.19 -48.03
N PRO A 512 -4.66 -22.62 -46.90
CA PRO A 512 -4.42 -23.96 -46.38
C PRO A 512 -4.90 -25.00 -47.39
N LYS A 513 -4.16 -26.11 -47.51
CA LYS A 513 -4.52 -27.25 -48.40
C LYS A 513 -5.93 -27.78 -48.12
N LYS A 514 -6.39 -27.66 -46.88
CA LYS A 514 -7.78 -27.90 -46.50
C LYS A 514 -8.35 -26.65 -45.84
N PRO A 515 -9.30 -25.93 -46.43
CA PRO A 515 -9.94 -24.77 -45.80
C PRO A 515 -10.70 -25.11 -44.52
N LEU A 516 -10.66 -24.22 -43.52
CA LEU A 516 -11.37 -24.41 -42.24
C LEU A 516 -12.88 -24.60 -42.44
N LEU A 517 -13.50 -23.82 -43.33
CA LEU A 517 -14.93 -23.92 -43.59
C LEU A 517 -15.35 -25.25 -44.22
N THR A 518 -14.47 -25.83 -45.03
CA THR A 518 -14.67 -27.17 -45.60
C THR A 518 -14.66 -28.20 -44.48
N PHE A 519 -13.66 -28.14 -43.59
CA PHE A 519 -13.59 -29.01 -42.42
C PHE A 519 -14.82 -28.88 -41.51
N LEU A 520 -15.25 -27.66 -41.19
CA LEU A 520 -16.43 -27.43 -40.36
C LEU A 520 -17.70 -28.03 -41.00
N LYS A 521 -17.87 -27.84 -42.32
CA LYS A 521 -19.01 -28.40 -43.05
C LYS A 521 -18.99 -29.94 -43.05
N GLU A 522 -17.83 -30.56 -43.23
CA GLU A 522 -17.66 -32.02 -43.12
C GLU A 522 -18.00 -32.55 -41.73
N LYS A 523 -17.74 -31.76 -40.69
CA LYS A 523 -18.09 -32.06 -39.29
C LYS A 523 -19.56 -31.76 -38.95
N GLY A 524 -20.38 -31.41 -39.94
CA GLY A 524 -21.83 -31.23 -39.80
C GLY A 524 -22.26 -29.80 -39.43
N VAL A 525 -21.34 -28.82 -39.45
CA VAL A 525 -21.68 -27.41 -39.18
C VAL A 525 -22.46 -26.81 -40.35
N LYS A 526 -23.61 -26.21 -40.06
CA LYS A 526 -24.43 -25.52 -41.07
C LYS A 526 -23.87 -24.13 -41.37
N LEU A 527 -23.50 -23.89 -42.62
CA LEU A 527 -23.03 -22.60 -43.12
C LEU A 527 -24.19 -21.81 -43.73
N ASN A 528 -24.20 -20.49 -43.51
CA ASN A 528 -25.12 -19.60 -44.21
C ASN A 528 -24.65 -19.34 -45.66
N LYS A 529 -25.48 -18.65 -46.47
CA LYS A 529 -25.17 -18.40 -47.89
C LYS A 529 -23.84 -17.67 -48.13
N GLU A 530 -23.48 -16.72 -47.27
CA GLU A 530 -22.23 -15.97 -47.42
C GLU A 530 -21.01 -16.80 -47.05
N GLN A 531 -21.10 -17.54 -45.95
CA GLN A 531 -20.06 -18.46 -45.48
C GLN A 531 -19.81 -19.58 -46.49
N GLU A 532 -20.88 -20.07 -47.12
CA GLU A 532 -20.81 -21.10 -48.16
C GLU A 532 -20.11 -20.60 -49.43
N ALA A 533 -20.33 -19.33 -49.81
CA ALA A 533 -19.63 -18.70 -50.93
C ALA A 533 -18.13 -18.54 -50.64
N ILE A 534 -17.78 -18.15 -49.41
CA ILE A 534 -16.39 -18.05 -48.95
C ILE A 534 -15.72 -19.44 -48.96
N ARG A 535 -16.39 -20.48 -48.44
CA ARG A 535 -15.90 -21.86 -48.46
C ARG A 535 -15.53 -22.31 -49.87
N LEU A 536 -16.46 -22.15 -50.83
CA LEU A 536 -16.25 -22.53 -52.22
C LEU A 536 -15.09 -21.78 -52.88
N ARG A 537 -14.91 -20.49 -52.54
CA ARG A 537 -13.77 -19.70 -53.01
C ARG A 537 -12.46 -20.22 -52.42
N GLN A 538 -12.41 -20.47 -51.12
CA GLN A 538 -11.23 -20.98 -50.43
C GLN A 538 -10.83 -22.38 -50.91
N GLU A 539 -11.79 -23.25 -51.27
CA GLU A 539 -11.53 -24.56 -51.86
C GLU A 539 -10.83 -24.47 -53.21
N LYS A 540 -11.24 -23.52 -54.06
CA LYS A 540 -10.58 -23.29 -55.36
C LYS A 540 -9.15 -22.80 -55.22
N LEU A 541 -8.86 -22.09 -54.12
CA LEU A 541 -7.55 -21.52 -53.83
C LEU A 541 -6.71 -22.41 -52.92
N ALA A 542 -7.25 -23.54 -52.43
CA ALA A 542 -6.61 -24.37 -51.44
C ALA A 542 -5.21 -24.83 -51.88
N GLY A 543 -4.21 -24.62 -51.02
CA GLY A 543 -2.80 -24.95 -51.30
C GLY A 543 -2.09 -24.00 -52.25
N THR A 544 -2.72 -22.92 -52.71
CA THR A 544 -2.11 -21.90 -53.57
C THR A 544 -1.73 -20.65 -52.78
N THR A 545 -0.68 -19.96 -53.22
CA THR A 545 -0.31 -18.64 -52.73
C THR A 545 -0.87 -17.58 -53.67
N ALA A 546 -1.66 -16.65 -53.15
CA ALA A 546 -2.24 -15.57 -53.93
C ALA A 546 -1.97 -14.22 -53.25
N LYS A 547 -1.76 -13.19 -54.07
CA LYS A 547 -1.62 -11.82 -53.60
C LYS A 547 -3.01 -11.27 -53.26
N ILE A 548 -3.31 -11.09 -51.98
CA ILE A 548 -4.64 -10.65 -51.51
C ILE A 548 -4.56 -9.29 -50.84
N ILE A 549 -5.57 -8.47 -51.08
CA ILE A 549 -5.77 -7.19 -50.40
C ILE A 549 -6.28 -7.46 -48.99
N MET A 550 -5.57 -6.97 -47.97
CA MET A 550 -5.88 -7.22 -46.56
C MET A 550 -7.33 -6.90 -46.16
N ARG A 551 -7.93 -5.83 -46.71
CA ARG A 551 -9.33 -5.47 -46.46
C ARG A 551 -10.31 -6.59 -46.84
N GLN A 552 -10.01 -7.36 -47.88
CA GLN A 552 -10.85 -8.50 -48.27
C GLN A 552 -10.78 -9.63 -47.25
N LEU A 553 -9.59 -9.91 -46.72
CA LEU A 553 -9.39 -10.96 -45.71
C LEU A 553 -10.08 -10.60 -44.38
N ILE A 554 -10.00 -9.34 -43.96
CA ILE A 554 -10.67 -8.85 -42.74
C ILE A 554 -12.19 -8.94 -42.89
N ALA A 555 -12.74 -8.47 -44.01
CA ALA A 555 -14.18 -8.54 -44.27
C ALA A 555 -14.70 -10.00 -44.37
N GLU A 556 -13.88 -10.93 -44.85
CA GLU A 556 -14.20 -12.36 -44.80
C GLU A 556 -14.18 -12.89 -43.36
N ASN A 557 -13.19 -12.53 -42.55
CA ASN A 557 -13.10 -12.96 -41.15
C ASN A 557 -14.26 -12.44 -40.28
N GLU A 558 -14.70 -11.19 -40.48
CA GLU A 558 -15.85 -10.62 -39.76
C GLU A 558 -17.14 -11.43 -40.00
N LYS A 559 -17.36 -11.89 -41.22
CA LYS A 559 -18.51 -12.75 -41.59
C LYS A 559 -18.45 -14.14 -40.96
N MET A 560 -17.28 -14.55 -40.47
CA MET A 560 -17.06 -15.83 -39.84
C MET A 560 -16.96 -15.78 -38.31
N ALA A 561 -16.76 -14.60 -37.72
CA ALA A 561 -16.43 -14.44 -36.31
C ALA A 561 -17.40 -15.14 -35.35
N SER A 562 -18.71 -14.96 -35.55
CA SER A 562 -19.75 -15.59 -34.71
C SER A 562 -19.82 -17.11 -34.86
N LEU A 563 -19.52 -17.64 -36.06
CA LEU A 563 -19.42 -19.08 -36.28
C LEU A 563 -18.20 -19.64 -35.55
N TYR A 564 -17.07 -18.93 -35.62
CA TYR A 564 -15.83 -19.39 -34.99
C TYR A 564 -15.91 -19.39 -33.47
N GLU A 565 -16.58 -18.41 -32.88
CA GLU A 565 -16.87 -18.39 -31.44
C GLU A 565 -17.74 -19.59 -31.03
N LYS A 566 -18.76 -19.91 -31.81
CA LYS A 566 -19.66 -21.03 -31.53
C LYS A 566 -18.98 -22.40 -31.68
N GLU A 567 -18.11 -22.57 -32.67
CA GLU A 567 -17.52 -23.86 -33.06
C GLU A 567 -16.06 -24.02 -32.58
N GLN A 568 -15.69 -23.36 -31.49
CA GLN A 568 -14.31 -23.27 -30.98
C GLN A 568 -13.59 -24.62 -30.82
N LYS A 569 -14.31 -25.67 -30.39
CA LYS A 569 -13.74 -27.03 -30.22
C LYS A 569 -13.30 -27.66 -31.56
N LEU A 570 -14.11 -27.51 -32.60
CA LEU A 570 -13.79 -28.03 -33.93
C LEU A 570 -12.64 -27.22 -34.57
N ILE A 571 -12.55 -25.92 -34.28
CA ILE A 571 -11.42 -25.10 -34.71
C ILE A 571 -10.12 -25.58 -34.08
N GLN A 572 -10.13 -25.91 -32.79
CA GLN A 572 -8.95 -26.49 -32.12
C GLN A 572 -8.54 -27.82 -32.75
N GLU A 573 -9.51 -28.69 -33.08
CA GLU A 573 -9.26 -29.94 -33.81
C GLU A 573 -8.64 -29.69 -35.20
N TYR A 574 -9.18 -28.73 -35.96
CA TYR A 574 -8.66 -28.35 -37.28
C TYR A 574 -7.22 -27.83 -37.19
N VAL A 575 -6.93 -26.95 -36.24
CA VAL A 575 -5.58 -26.42 -36.03
C VAL A 575 -4.61 -27.55 -35.69
N ALA A 576 -5.02 -28.53 -34.87
CA ALA A 576 -4.19 -29.68 -34.55
C ALA A 576 -3.88 -30.58 -35.77
N LEU A 577 -4.84 -30.73 -36.69
CA LEU A 577 -4.72 -31.63 -37.86
C LEU A 577 -4.04 -31.00 -39.08
N TYR A 578 -4.20 -29.69 -39.29
CA TYR A 578 -3.89 -29.04 -40.58
C TYR A 578 -2.97 -27.83 -40.49
N SER A 579 -2.50 -27.43 -39.30
CA SER A 579 -1.43 -26.43 -39.22
C SER A 579 -0.11 -27.05 -39.69
N GLU A 580 0.38 -26.65 -40.86
CA GLU A 580 1.77 -26.89 -41.23
C GLU A 580 2.64 -26.09 -40.25
N LYS A 581 3.20 -26.75 -39.23
CA LYS A 581 4.24 -26.15 -38.40
C LYS A 581 5.49 -26.00 -39.27
N LYS A 582 5.69 -24.83 -39.88
CA LYS A 582 7.06 -24.39 -40.15
C LYS A 582 7.74 -24.33 -38.79
N GLU A 583 8.74 -25.18 -38.57
CA GLU A 583 9.62 -25.04 -37.41
C GLU A 583 10.43 -23.76 -37.58
N GLU A 584 9.84 -22.63 -37.21
CA GLU A 584 10.58 -21.40 -37.01
C GLU A 584 11.55 -21.62 -35.85
N SER A 585 12.82 -21.32 -36.09
CA SER A 585 13.84 -21.38 -35.06
C SER A 585 13.48 -20.42 -33.92
N GLN A 586 13.98 -20.67 -32.71
CA GLN A 586 13.73 -19.75 -31.59
C GLN A 586 14.23 -18.34 -31.91
N GLN A 587 15.34 -18.23 -32.64
CA GLN A 587 15.88 -16.94 -33.10
C GLN A 587 14.95 -16.22 -34.06
N ASP A 588 14.26 -16.94 -34.96
CA ASP A 588 13.29 -16.33 -35.87
C ASP A 588 12.08 -15.79 -35.09
N LYS A 589 11.59 -16.56 -34.10
CA LYS A 589 10.49 -16.13 -33.22
C LYS A 589 10.85 -14.87 -32.43
N ASP A 590 12.04 -14.84 -31.84
CA ASP A 590 12.52 -13.69 -31.07
C ASP A 590 12.70 -12.45 -31.96
N LYS A 591 13.24 -12.61 -33.18
CA LYS A 591 13.36 -11.51 -34.16
C LYS A 591 12.00 -10.98 -34.61
N ILE A 592 11.02 -11.87 -34.87
CA ILE A 592 9.65 -11.47 -35.22
C ILE A 592 9.01 -10.68 -34.07
N PHE A 593 9.16 -11.17 -32.84
CA PHE A 593 8.66 -10.49 -31.64
C PHE A 593 9.24 -9.08 -31.48
N ILE A 594 10.57 -8.93 -31.60
CA ILE A 594 11.24 -7.62 -31.51
C ILE A 594 10.75 -6.68 -32.61
N LYS A 595 10.70 -7.15 -33.86
CA LYS A 595 10.24 -6.34 -35.00
C LYS A 595 8.81 -5.84 -34.79
N MET A 596 7.95 -6.68 -34.23
CA MET A 596 6.57 -6.32 -33.90
C MET A 596 6.52 -5.26 -32.79
N ASN A 597 7.28 -5.44 -31.71
CA ASN A 597 7.36 -4.46 -30.62
C ASN A 597 7.90 -3.10 -31.12
N GLN A 598 8.98 -3.11 -31.89
CA GLN A 598 9.55 -1.90 -32.50
C GLN A 598 8.52 -1.17 -33.38
N LYS A 599 7.69 -1.91 -34.15
CA LYS A 599 6.59 -1.32 -34.93
C LYS A 599 5.55 -0.64 -34.03
N TYR A 600 5.17 -1.27 -32.93
CA TYR A 600 4.22 -0.68 -31.99
C TYR A 600 4.81 0.54 -31.27
N ASP A 601 6.06 0.45 -30.82
CA ASP A 601 6.75 1.54 -30.14
C ASP A 601 6.93 2.75 -31.07
N PHE A 602 7.27 2.53 -32.35
CA PHE A 602 7.35 3.61 -33.33
C PHE A 602 6.02 4.38 -33.50
N LYS A 603 4.88 3.66 -33.49
CA LYS A 603 3.56 4.31 -33.53
C LYS A 603 3.27 5.08 -32.25
N LYS A 604 3.64 4.54 -31.08
CA LYS A 604 3.49 5.23 -29.80
C LYS A 604 4.36 6.48 -29.74
N ASP A 605 5.61 6.40 -30.18
CA ASP A 605 6.53 7.54 -30.30
C ASP A 605 5.91 8.63 -31.19
N SER A 606 5.29 8.24 -32.32
CA SER A 606 4.59 9.18 -33.20
C SER A 606 3.40 9.85 -32.52
N ILE A 607 2.63 9.13 -31.71
CA ILE A 607 1.52 9.68 -30.91
C ILE A 607 2.07 10.67 -29.87
N ILE A 608 3.12 10.31 -29.13
CA ILE A 608 3.75 11.19 -28.13
C ILE A 608 4.27 12.47 -28.77
N ALA A 609 4.93 12.38 -29.94
CA ALA A 609 5.43 13.54 -30.67
C ALA A 609 4.32 14.52 -31.11
N GLN A 610 3.08 14.07 -31.25
CA GLN A 610 1.93 14.94 -31.54
C GLN A 610 1.34 15.59 -30.28
N LEU A 611 1.46 14.91 -29.13
CA LEU A 611 0.88 15.35 -27.86
C LEU A 611 1.81 16.23 -27.04
N TYR A 612 3.13 16.08 -27.20
CA TYR A 612 4.14 16.75 -26.39
C TYR A 612 5.23 17.40 -27.25
N PRO A 613 5.72 18.61 -26.89
CA PRO A 613 6.73 19.32 -27.69
C PRO A 613 8.05 18.56 -27.86
N THR A 614 8.44 17.74 -26.87
CA THR A 614 9.63 16.89 -26.94
C THR A 614 9.21 15.48 -27.36
N PRO A 615 9.67 14.95 -28.50
CA PRO A 615 9.19 13.66 -29.03
C PRO A 615 9.44 12.42 -28.15
N ASN A 616 10.44 12.47 -27.26
CA ASN A 616 10.82 11.34 -26.40
C ASN A 616 11.13 11.83 -24.97
N PRO A 617 10.09 12.26 -24.23
CA PRO A 617 10.32 12.87 -22.94
C PRO A 617 10.81 11.85 -21.90
N LEU A 618 11.45 12.31 -20.83
CA LEU A 618 12.05 11.45 -19.81
C LEU A 618 11.09 10.38 -19.27
N LEU A 619 9.85 10.76 -18.91
CA LEU A 619 8.87 9.79 -18.40
C LEU A 619 8.48 8.72 -19.44
N TRP A 620 8.58 9.04 -20.73
CA TRP A 620 8.39 8.06 -21.81
C TRP A 620 9.62 7.15 -21.99
N GLN A 621 10.82 7.65 -21.72
CA GLN A 621 12.01 6.80 -21.65
C GLN A 621 11.92 5.81 -20.48
N ILE A 622 11.44 6.26 -19.32
CA ILE A 622 11.20 5.40 -18.15
C ILE A 622 10.16 4.32 -18.47
N ALA A 623 9.07 4.68 -19.16
CA ALA A 623 8.10 3.71 -19.67
C ALA A 623 8.75 2.61 -20.52
N LYS A 624 9.71 2.96 -21.38
CA LYS A 624 10.48 1.99 -22.18
C LYS A 624 11.33 1.08 -21.29
N VAL A 625 12.02 1.60 -20.26
CA VAL A 625 12.75 0.78 -19.28
C VAL A 625 11.82 -0.18 -18.55
N ARG A 626 10.67 0.29 -18.05
CA ARG A 626 9.66 -0.53 -17.37
C ARG A 626 9.14 -1.68 -18.23
N SER A 627 9.08 -1.48 -19.55
CA SER A 627 8.65 -2.52 -20.50
C SER A 627 9.67 -3.65 -20.70
N LEU A 628 10.96 -3.43 -20.37
CA LEU A 628 12.03 -4.41 -20.59
C LEU A 628 11.79 -5.72 -19.84
N ASN A 629 11.24 -5.66 -18.62
CA ASN A 629 10.90 -6.87 -17.87
C ASN A 629 9.97 -7.81 -18.65
N PHE A 630 8.98 -7.25 -19.37
CA PHE A 630 8.09 -8.03 -20.23
C PHE A 630 8.79 -8.46 -21.52
N ASN A 631 9.47 -7.54 -22.20
CA ASN A 631 10.09 -7.81 -23.50
C ASN A 631 11.18 -8.88 -23.39
N LEU A 632 12.09 -8.73 -22.43
CA LEU A 632 13.20 -9.66 -22.19
C LEU A 632 12.72 -11.01 -21.67
N GLY A 633 11.61 -11.07 -20.93
CA GLY A 633 11.03 -12.36 -20.52
C GLY A 633 10.48 -13.19 -21.69
N ASN A 634 10.11 -12.54 -22.80
CA ASN A 634 9.61 -13.18 -24.01
C ASN A 634 10.71 -13.58 -24.99
N ILE A 635 11.83 -12.85 -25.02
CA ILE A 635 13.02 -13.22 -25.80
C ILE A 635 13.72 -14.38 -25.10
N LYS A 636 14.11 -15.43 -25.83
CA LYS A 636 14.78 -16.62 -25.25
C LYS A 636 16.24 -16.71 -25.62
N ASP A 637 16.61 -16.19 -26.79
CA ASP A 637 17.99 -16.09 -27.23
C ASP A 637 18.69 -14.91 -26.53
N SER A 638 19.75 -15.23 -25.79
CA SER A 638 20.49 -14.25 -25.01
C SER A 638 21.18 -13.22 -25.89
N GLN A 639 21.70 -13.57 -27.07
CA GLN A 639 22.38 -12.61 -27.93
C GLN A 639 21.38 -11.58 -28.45
N ILE A 640 20.22 -12.06 -28.91
CA ILE A 640 19.13 -11.19 -29.36
C ILE A 640 18.63 -10.28 -28.24
N ALA A 641 18.57 -10.76 -26.99
CA ALA A 641 18.24 -9.93 -25.84
C ALA A 641 19.24 -8.79 -25.61
N HIS A 642 20.55 -9.06 -25.74
CA HIS A 642 21.59 -8.04 -25.63
C HIS A 642 21.49 -7.01 -26.77
N GLU A 643 21.36 -7.47 -28.02
CA GLU A 643 21.17 -6.60 -29.18
C GLU A 643 19.95 -5.67 -29.03
N TYR A 644 18.85 -6.20 -28.48
CA TYR A 644 17.65 -5.43 -28.21
C TYR A 644 17.89 -4.32 -27.17
N VAL A 645 18.55 -4.64 -26.05
CA VAL A 645 18.84 -3.65 -25.00
C VAL A 645 19.84 -2.60 -25.47
N ASP A 646 20.88 -3.01 -26.20
CA ASP A 646 21.84 -2.07 -26.81
C ASP A 646 21.16 -1.09 -27.76
N SER A 647 20.17 -1.56 -28.54
CA SER A 647 19.38 -0.68 -29.43
C SER A 647 18.54 0.34 -28.66
N ILE A 648 17.95 -0.06 -27.53
CA ILE A 648 17.09 0.82 -26.73
C ILE A 648 17.89 1.84 -25.94
N LYS A 649 19.05 1.45 -25.40
CA LYS A 649 19.92 2.34 -24.61
C LYS A 649 20.33 3.60 -25.36
N GLN A 650 20.48 3.53 -26.69
CA GLN A 650 20.80 4.69 -27.52
C GLN A 650 19.73 5.80 -27.49
N ILE A 651 18.51 5.47 -27.03
CA ILE A 651 17.36 6.38 -26.95
C ILE A 651 17.37 7.17 -25.63
N PHE A 652 18.09 6.69 -24.60
CA PHE A 652 18.04 7.27 -23.27
C PHE A 652 18.95 8.49 -23.14
N THR A 653 18.39 9.59 -22.64
CA THR A 653 19.13 10.82 -22.36
C THR A 653 19.81 10.80 -20.99
N GLU A 654 19.26 10.03 -20.06
CA GLU A 654 19.79 9.85 -18.70
C GLU A 654 20.65 8.57 -18.61
N PRO A 655 21.97 8.67 -18.33
CA PRO A 655 22.85 7.49 -18.25
C PRO A 655 22.37 6.44 -17.24
N PHE A 656 21.69 6.87 -16.17
CA PHE A 656 21.16 5.97 -15.15
C PHE A 656 20.09 5.02 -15.71
N LEU A 657 19.29 5.45 -16.69
CA LEU A 657 18.29 4.60 -17.35
C LEU A 657 18.96 3.50 -18.19
N ALA A 658 20.08 3.81 -18.84
CA ALA A 658 20.86 2.82 -19.57
C ALA A 658 21.45 1.76 -18.62
N SER A 659 22.00 2.19 -17.48
CA SER A 659 22.49 1.27 -16.44
C SER A 659 21.38 0.36 -15.88
N GLU A 660 20.18 0.91 -15.64
CA GLU A 660 19.05 0.09 -15.19
C GLU A 660 18.56 -0.89 -16.26
N ALA A 661 18.58 -0.50 -17.54
CA ALA A 661 18.28 -1.42 -18.64
C ALA A 661 19.27 -2.59 -18.70
N GLU A 662 20.57 -2.31 -18.53
CA GLU A 662 21.63 -3.33 -18.39
C GLU A 662 21.34 -4.26 -17.21
N ARG A 663 21.01 -3.70 -16.04
CA ARG A 663 20.71 -4.50 -14.83
C ARG A 663 19.52 -5.43 -15.05
N VAL A 664 18.47 -4.96 -15.71
CA VAL A 664 17.30 -5.78 -16.04
C VAL A 664 17.67 -6.88 -17.04
N LEU A 665 18.54 -6.61 -18.01
CA LEU A 665 19.09 -7.62 -18.91
C LEU A 665 19.85 -8.71 -18.16
N GLU A 666 20.80 -8.34 -17.32
CA GLU A 666 21.60 -9.30 -16.54
C GLU A 666 20.72 -10.14 -15.59
N LYS A 667 19.66 -9.56 -15.03
CA LYS A 667 18.69 -10.27 -14.19
C LYS A 667 17.85 -11.28 -14.98
N THR A 668 17.43 -10.92 -16.20
CA THR A 668 16.52 -11.75 -17.02
C THR A 668 17.24 -12.77 -17.89
N HIS A 669 18.45 -12.44 -18.35
CA HIS A 669 19.33 -13.26 -19.18
C HIS A 669 20.71 -13.43 -18.51
N PRO A 670 20.78 -14.03 -17.31
CA PRO A 670 22.05 -14.20 -16.60
C PRO A 670 22.97 -15.16 -17.36
N LYS A 671 24.28 -14.94 -17.24
CA LYS A 671 25.31 -15.84 -17.78
C LYS A 671 25.22 -17.25 -17.15
N ASP A 672 24.85 -17.31 -15.88
CA ASP A 672 24.56 -18.57 -15.17
C ASP A 672 23.05 -18.83 -15.14
N ARG A 673 22.63 -19.97 -15.71
CA ARG A 673 21.22 -20.35 -15.92
C ARG A 673 20.65 -21.18 -14.76
N ALA A 674 21.08 -20.93 -13.53
CA ALA A 674 20.45 -21.54 -12.36
C ALA A 674 18.93 -21.30 -12.40
N ARG A 675 18.15 -22.40 -12.46
CA ARG A 675 16.69 -22.38 -12.62
C ARG A 675 15.95 -22.01 -11.34
N SER A 676 16.59 -22.19 -10.21
CA SER A 676 16.08 -21.82 -8.89
C SER A 676 17.14 -21.06 -8.08
N TYR A 677 16.74 -20.53 -6.93
CA TYR A 677 17.62 -19.87 -5.98
C TYR A 677 17.27 -20.27 -4.55
N GLN A 678 18.28 -20.26 -3.67
CA GLN A 678 18.08 -20.46 -2.24
C GLN A 678 17.65 -19.15 -1.59
N LEU A 679 16.68 -19.22 -0.69
CA LEU A 679 16.25 -18.06 0.09
C LEU A 679 17.37 -17.61 1.03
N PRO A 680 17.61 -16.30 1.19
CA PRO A 680 18.59 -15.79 2.15
C PRO A 680 18.15 -16.15 3.58
N ASP A 681 19.10 -16.32 4.51
CA ASP A 681 18.73 -16.56 5.91
C ASP A 681 18.14 -15.30 6.57
N GLY A 682 17.28 -15.52 7.56
CA GLY A 682 16.67 -14.45 8.35
C GLY A 682 15.21 -14.76 8.74
N LYS A 683 14.65 -13.89 9.58
CA LYS A 683 13.31 -14.04 10.16
C LYS A 683 12.21 -14.31 9.12
N ALA A 684 12.26 -13.64 7.97
CA ALA A 684 11.27 -13.85 6.91
C ALA A 684 11.34 -15.25 6.29
N THR A 685 12.54 -15.76 6.06
CA THR A 685 12.77 -17.10 5.55
C THR A 685 12.39 -18.16 6.58
N GLU A 686 12.62 -17.92 7.87
CA GLU A 686 12.17 -18.82 8.94
C GLU A 686 10.64 -18.96 8.96
N VAL A 687 9.90 -17.84 8.82
CA VAL A 687 8.44 -17.86 8.68
C VAL A 687 8.03 -18.73 7.50
N PHE A 688 8.62 -18.54 6.32
CA PHE A 688 8.28 -19.32 5.14
C PHE A 688 8.66 -20.81 5.26
N ARG A 689 9.89 -21.12 5.73
CA ARG A 689 10.37 -22.50 5.96
C ARG A 689 9.45 -23.24 6.94
N ASN A 690 8.95 -22.56 7.98
CA ASN A 690 7.98 -23.13 8.92
C ASN A 690 6.64 -23.50 8.29
N ILE A 691 6.21 -22.77 7.25
CA ILE A 691 5.01 -23.09 6.48
C ILE A 691 5.25 -24.32 5.61
N ILE A 692 6.34 -24.33 4.83
CA ILE A 692 6.59 -25.37 3.82
C ILE A 692 7.16 -26.69 4.36
N LYS A 693 7.70 -26.73 5.58
CA LYS A 693 8.27 -27.95 6.18
C LYS A 693 7.29 -29.13 6.28
N ASN A 694 5.98 -28.84 6.33
CA ASN A 694 4.94 -29.87 6.35
C ASN A 694 4.65 -30.47 4.97
N HIS A 695 5.32 -29.99 3.92
CA HIS A 695 5.13 -30.37 2.52
C HIS A 695 6.44 -30.79 1.83
N SER A 696 7.44 -31.21 2.61
CA SER A 696 8.77 -31.57 2.09
C SER A 696 8.72 -32.65 1.00
N GLY A 697 9.62 -32.53 0.01
CA GLY A 697 9.73 -33.47 -1.10
C GLY A 697 8.74 -33.24 -2.25
N LYS A 698 7.87 -32.22 -2.15
CA LYS A 698 6.93 -31.82 -3.20
C LYS A 698 7.33 -30.49 -3.85
N VAL A 699 6.93 -30.32 -5.09
CA VAL A 699 6.86 -29.01 -5.75
C VAL A 699 5.61 -28.28 -5.23
N LEU A 700 5.75 -27.03 -4.79
CA LEU A 700 4.65 -26.27 -4.19
C LEU A 700 4.31 -25.06 -5.04
N PHE A 701 3.06 -24.92 -5.44
CA PHE A 701 2.54 -23.67 -5.99
C PHE A 701 1.92 -22.85 -4.85
N VAL A 702 2.63 -21.81 -4.42
CA VAL A 702 2.25 -20.94 -3.31
C VAL A 702 1.50 -19.73 -3.86
N ASP A 703 0.30 -19.49 -3.37
CA ASP A 703 -0.58 -18.36 -3.71
C ASP A 703 -0.76 -17.46 -2.49
N PHE A 704 -0.19 -16.25 -2.55
CA PHE A 704 -0.41 -15.18 -1.59
C PHE A 704 -1.66 -14.40 -1.98
N TRP A 705 -2.69 -14.49 -1.14
CA TRP A 705 -4.04 -14.05 -1.49
C TRP A 705 -4.77 -13.37 -0.32
N ALA A 706 -5.99 -12.87 -0.58
CA ALA A 706 -6.90 -12.39 0.45
C ALA A 706 -8.38 -12.51 0.03
N THR A 707 -9.31 -12.63 0.99
CA THR A 707 -10.75 -12.63 0.72
C THR A 707 -11.23 -11.28 0.18
N THR A 708 -10.55 -10.21 0.55
CA THR A 708 -10.78 -8.84 0.08
C THR A 708 -10.21 -8.57 -1.33
N CYS A 709 -9.42 -9.50 -1.89
CA CYS A 709 -8.81 -9.37 -3.21
C CYS A 709 -9.66 -10.04 -4.30
N GLY A 710 -10.31 -9.23 -5.14
CA GLY A 710 -11.13 -9.71 -6.27
C GLY A 710 -10.38 -10.62 -7.26
N PRO A 711 -9.24 -10.19 -7.83
CA PRO A 711 -8.45 -11.01 -8.75
C PRO A 711 -7.93 -12.32 -8.14
N CYS A 712 -7.55 -12.31 -6.86
CA CYS A 712 -7.13 -13.51 -6.14
C CYS A 712 -8.26 -14.55 -6.09
N ARG A 713 -9.48 -14.11 -5.71
CA ARG A 713 -10.65 -15.00 -5.70
C ARG A 713 -10.95 -15.57 -7.07
N ALA A 714 -10.87 -14.75 -8.12
CA ALA A 714 -11.07 -15.21 -9.49
C ALA A 714 -10.05 -16.28 -9.91
N GLY A 715 -8.76 -16.10 -9.58
CA GLY A 715 -7.70 -17.09 -9.85
C GLY A 715 -7.90 -18.41 -9.10
N ILE A 716 -8.30 -18.33 -7.82
CA ILE A 716 -8.62 -19.51 -7.00
C ILE A 716 -9.82 -20.27 -7.57
N GLU A 717 -10.89 -19.58 -7.96
CA GLU A 717 -12.08 -20.22 -8.53
C GLU A 717 -11.78 -20.83 -9.91
N ALA A 718 -10.97 -20.16 -10.74
CA ALA A 718 -10.57 -20.64 -12.07
C ALA A 718 -9.69 -21.91 -12.04
N THR A 719 -9.03 -22.20 -10.93
CA THR A 719 -8.14 -23.36 -10.76
C THR A 719 -8.80 -24.55 -10.06
N ALA A 720 -10.12 -24.50 -9.81
CA ALA A 720 -10.83 -25.50 -9.01
C ALA A 720 -10.81 -26.93 -9.58
N ASP A 721 -10.82 -27.08 -10.90
CA ASP A 721 -10.73 -28.38 -11.56
C ASP A 721 -9.30 -28.94 -11.55
N LEU A 722 -8.30 -28.07 -11.67
CA LEU A 722 -6.88 -28.44 -11.55
C LEU A 722 -6.56 -28.95 -10.15
N ARG A 723 -7.06 -28.28 -9.10
CA ARG A 723 -6.92 -28.75 -7.71
C ARG A 723 -7.53 -30.12 -7.49
N LYS A 724 -8.71 -30.40 -8.06
CA LYS A 724 -9.33 -31.73 -7.98
C LYS A 724 -8.47 -32.80 -8.66
N LYS A 725 -7.87 -32.48 -9.81
CA LYS A 725 -7.01 -33.39 -10.58
C LYS A 725 -5.72 -33.74 -9.82
N TYR A 726 -5.10 -32.75 -9.19
CA TYR A 726 -3.82 -32.89 -8.48
C TYR A 726 -3.98 -33.08 -6.96
N LYS A 727 -5.19 -33.39 -6.50
CA LYS A 727 -5.45 -33.64 -5.09
C LYS A 727 -4.62 -34.85 -4.62
N ASP A 728 -3.95 -34.69 -3.50
CA ASP A 728 -3.09 -35.73 -2.89
C ASP A 728 -1.95 -36.22 -3.81
N HIS A 729 -1.56 -35.44 -4.82
CA HIS A 729 -0.45 -35.79 -5.71
C HIS A 729 0.86 -35.97 -4.91
N PRO A 730 1.65 -37.04 -5.16
CA PRO A 730 2.82 -37.36 -4.34
C PRO A 730 3.95 -36.34 -4.47
N GLU A 731 4.01 -35.64 -5.60
CA GLU A 731 5.13 -34.74 -5.94
C GLU A 731 4.73 -33.27 -6.08
N PHE A 732 3.44 -32.92 -5.92
CA PHE A 732 2.96 -31.56 -6.16
C PHE A 732 1.83 -31.16 -5.19
N GLN A 733 1.77 -29.88 -4.81
CA GLN A 733 0.70 -29.36 -3.94
C GLN A 733 0.45 -27.86 -4.12
N PHE A 734 -0.82 -27.45 -4.02
CA PHE A 734 -1.21 -26.04 -3.89
C PHE A 734 -1.14 -25.59 -2.43
N ILE A 735 -0.55 -24.41 -2.19
CA ILE A 735 -0.45 -23.76 -0.87
C ILE A 735 -1.07 -22.38 -0.95
N TYR A 736 -1.96 -22.05 -0.02
CA TYR A 736 -2.65 -20.76 0.04
C TYR A 736 -2.29 -20.01 1.31
N ILE A 737 -1.68 -18.83 1.20
CA ILE A 737 -1.24 -18.02 2.35
C ILE A 737 -1.99 -16.69 2.36
N THR A 738 -2.62 -16.35 3.48
CA THR A 738 -3.30 -15.05 3.66
C THR A 738 -3.10 -14.50 5.06
N SER A 739 -3.17 -13.17 5.21
CA SER A 739 -3.05 -12.49 6.49
C SER A 739 -4.40 -12.43 7.23
N GLN A 740 -4.34 -12.39 8.56
CA GLN A 740 -5.50 -12.16 9.43
C GLN A 740 -6.23 -10.85 9.17
N LYS A 741 -5.47 -9.82 8.77
CA LYS A 741 -6.00 -8.50 8.48
C LYS A 741 -6.72 -8.43 7.14
N ASP A 742 -6.12 -8.97 6.08
CA ASP A 742 -6.68 -8.88 4.73
C ASP A 742 -7.80 -9.91 4.49
N SER A 743 -7.90 -10.92 5.35
CA SER A 743 -8.94 -11.93 5.34
C SER A 743 -9.59 -12.12 6.72
N PRO A 744 -10.52 -11.23 7.13
CA PRO A 744 -11.19 -11.34 8.43
C PRO A 744 -11.74 -12.74 8.70
N GLU A 745 -11.59 -13.24 9.92
CA GLU A 745 -11.73 -14.66 10.26
C GLU A 745 -13.06 -15.28 9.77
N LYS A 746 -14.17 -14.56 9.92
CA LYS A 746 -15.50 -15.01 9.47
C LYS A 746 -15.55 -15.22 7.96
N ASP A 747 -15.03 -14.27 7.20
CA ASP A 747 -14.99 -14.33 5.74
C ASP A 747 -13.99 -15.37 5.25
N TYR A 748 -12.84 -15.49 5.93
CA TYR A 748 -11.85 -16.53 5.68
C TYR A 748 -12.46 -17.93 5.85
N LYS A 749 -13.04 -18.25 7.02
CA LYS A 749 -13.66 -19.56 7.30
C LYS A 749 -14.74 -19.91 6.27
N LYS A 750 -15.59 -18.94 5.93
CA LYS A 750 -16.64 -19.10 4.91
C LYS A 750 -16.04 -19.39 3.53
N TYR A 751 -15.02 -18.64 3.13
CA TYR A 751 -14.40 -18.79 1.82
C TYR A 751 -13.64 -20.12 1.69
N ILE A 752 -12.87 -20.50 2.71
CA ILE A 752 -12.17 -21.79 2.75
C ILE A 752 -13.16 -22.96 2.63
N GLY A 753 -14.23 -22.96 3.44
CA GLY A 753 -15.22 -24.04 3.41
C GLY A 753 -15.91 -24.24 2.06
N LYS A 754 -16.02 -23.16 1.26
CA LYS A 754 -16.64 -23.18 -0.06
C LYS A 754 -15.66 -23.52 -1.19
N ASN A 755 -14.50 -22.86 -1.22
CA ASN A 755 -13.64 -22.80 -2.42
C ASN A 755 -12.29 -23.54 -2.26
N LEU A 756 -11.85 -23.79 -1.02
CA LEU A 756 -10.52 -24.34 -0.69
C LEU A 756 -10.59 -25.49 0.34
N LYS A 757 -11.73 -26.19 0.44
CA LYS A 757 -11.91 -27.26 1.41
C LYS A 757 -10.96 -28.43 1.12
N GLY A 758 -10.06 -28.71 2.08
CA GLY A 758 -9.08 -29.79 1.99
C GLY A 758 -7.73 -29.35 1.37
N GLU A 759 -7.60 -28.09 0.96
CA GLU A 759 -6.34 -27.53 0.50
C GLU A 759 -5.46 -27.11 1.69
N ALA A 760 -4.15 -26.99 1.47
CA ALA A 760 -3.24 -26.46 2.48
C ALA A 760 -3.37 -24.93 2.55
N CYS A 761 -4.05 -24.45 3.59
CA CYS A 761 -4.29 -23.02 3.81
C CYS A 761 -3.62 -22.55 5.10
N TYR A 762 -2.91 -21.44 5.02
CA TYR A 762 -2.18 -20.82 6.12
C TYR A 762 -2.75 -19.43 6.39
N TYR A 763 -3.20 -19.24 7.63
CA TYR A 763 -3.80 -18.00 8.13
C TYR A 763 -2.82 -17.34 9.08
N VAL A 764 -1.94 -16.50 8.53
CA VAL A 764 -0.78 -15.95 9.23
C VAL A 764 -1.08 -14.57 9.82
N SER A 765 -0.31 -14.16 10.82
CA SER A 765 -0.36 -12.80 11.36
C SER A 765 0.01 -11.74 10.31
N GLU A 766 -0.36 -10.48 10.54
CA GLU A 766 0.07 -9.37 9.68
C GLU A 766 1.60 -9.25 9.62
N ALA A 767 2.29 -9.46 10.74
CA ALA A 767 3.75 -9.40 10.79
C ALA A 767 4.42 -10.47 9.93
N GLU A 768 3.98 -11.73 10.05
CA GLU A 768 4.46 -12.81 9.19
C GLU A 768 4.20 -12.50 7.71
N PHE A 769 3.02 -11.97 7.37
CA PHE A 769 2.70 -11.61 6.00
C PHE A 769 3.59 -10.47 5.47
N ASN A 770 3.88 -9.46 6.29
CA ASN A 770 4.81 -8.37 5.96
C ASN A 770 6.23 -8.92 5.68
N TYR A 771 6.70 -9.88 6.48
CA TYR A 771 7.97 -10.54 6.22
C TYR A 771 7.96 -11.32 4.90
N LEU A 772 6.88 -12.03 4.58
CA LEU A 772 6.73 -12.76 3.32
C LEU A 772 6.71 -11.80 2.12
N ARG A 773 6.05 -10.63 2.25
CA ARG A 773 6.09 -9.54 1.25
C ARG A 773 7.50 -9.07 0.97
N GLN A 774 8.30 -8.84 2.00
CA GLN A 774 9.70 -8.43 1.85
C GLN A 774 10.54 -9.54 1.22
N LEU A 775 10.36 -10.80 1.65
CA LEU A 775 11.14 -11.93 1.15
C LEU A 775 10.94 -12.17 -0.35
N PHE A 776 9.68 -12.14 -0.79
CA PHE A 776 9.29 -12.41 -2.18
C PHE A 776 9.07 -11.15 -3.01
N GLN A 777 9.38 -9.98 -2.44
CA GLN A 777 9.40 -8.70 -3.14
C GLN A 777 8.07 -8.37 -3.85
N PHE A 778 6.97 -8.31 -3.09
CA PHE A 778 5.65 -7.96 -3.65
C PHE A 778 4.84 -6.95 -2.83
N ASN A 779 4.40 -5.87 -3.48
CA ASN A 779 3.48 -4.89 -2.90
C ASN A 779 2.01 -5.28 -3.15
N GLY A 780 1.70 -5.94 -4.27
CA GLY A 780 0.34 -6.34 -4.66
C GLY A 780 0.08 -7.85 -4.55
N ILE A 781 -1.20 -8.21 -4.42
CA ILE A 781 -1.70 -9.59 -4.54
C ILE A 781 -2.74 -9.68 -5.67
N PRO A 782 -2.89 -10.84 -6.36
CA PRO A 782 -2.25 -12.13 -6.07
C PRO A 782 -0.76 -12.13 -6.42
N HIS A 783 0.03 -12.85 -5.62
CA HIS A 783 1.43 -13.13 -5.87
C HIS A 783 1.67 -14.63 -5.79
N TYR A 784 2.52 -15.18 -6.65
CA TYR A 784 2.72 -16.62 -6.75
C TYR A 784 4.20 -16.97 -6.71
N GLU A 785 4.52 -18.05 -6.00
CA GLU A 785 5.88 -18.61 -5.93
C GLU A 785 5.82 -20.11 -6.21
N LEU A 786 6.85 -20.62 -6.89
CA LEU A 786 7.01 -22.06 -7.13
C LEU A 786 8.21 -22.56 -6.32
N VAL A 787 7.94 -23.42 -5.35
CA VAL A 787 8.96 -24.05 -4.51
C VAL A 787 9.32 -25.40 -5.09
N GLU A 788 10.60 -25.66 -5.29
CA GLU A 788 11.14 -26.94 -5.74
C GLU A 788 11.21 -27.94 -4.58
N LYS A 789 11.39 -29.23 -4.88
CA LYS A 789 11.39 -30.30 -3.87
C LYS A 789 12.46 -30.14 -2.78
N ASP A 790 13.55 -29.46 -3.09
CA ASP A 790 14.67 -29.17 -2.18
C ASP A 790 14.44 -27.89 -1.34
N GLY A 791 13.32 -27.20 -1.53
CA GLY A 791 12.98 -25.94 -0.87
C GLY A 791 13.52 -24.69 -1.56
N SER A 792 14.24 -24.81 -2.67
CA SER A 792 14.65 -23.67 -3.49
C SER A 792 13.46 -23.06 -4.23
N ILE A 793 13.56 -21.79 -4.61
CA ILE A 793 12.49 -21.06 -5.30
C ILE A 793 12.81 -21.00 -6.79
N SER A 794 11.87 -21.44 -7.61
CA SER A 794 12.00 -21.40 -9.06
C SER A 794 12.02 -19.97 -9.59
N LYS A 795 12.82 -19.71 -10.62
CA LYS A 795 12.78 -18.44 -11.37
C LYS A 795 11.69 -18.44 -12.44
N GLU A 796 11.01 -19.57 -12.65
CA GLU A 796 9.88 -19.63 -13.57
C GLU A 796 8.68 -18.86 -13.00
N ARG A 797 8.21 -17.86 -13.75
CA ARG A 797 7.06 -17.04 -13.33
C ARG A 797 5.75 -17.72 -13.71
N LEU A 798 5.09 -18.29 -12.71
CA LEU A 798 3.78 -18.91 -12.84
C LEU A 798 2.67 -18.02 -12.27
N SER A 799 1.45 -18.30 -12.71
CA SER A 799 0.22 -17.65 -12.29
C SER A 799 -0.93 -18.66 -12.41
N SER A 800 -2.09 -18.33 -11.85
CA SER A 800 -3.32 -19.12 -12.02
C SER A 800 -3.70 -19.36 -13.50
N TYR A 801 -3.25 -18.52 -14.44
CA TYR A 801 -3.56 -18.67 -15.87
C TYR A 801 -2.64 -19.65 -16.61
N ASN A 802 -1.39 -19.84 -16.17
CA ASN A 802 -0.41 -20.68 -16.88
C ASN A 802 0.03 -21.93 -16.10
N ILE A 803 -0.33 -22.07 -14.82
CA ILE A 803 0.02 -23.23 -13.98
C ILE A 803 -0.46 -24.55 -14.57
N ARG A 804 -1.64 -24.58 -15.22
CA ARG A 804 -2.14 -25.79 -15.89
C ARG A 804 -1.14 -26.32 -16.91
N LYS A 805 -0.67 -25.45 -17.81
CA LYS A 805 0.30 -25.83 -18.85
C LYS A 805 1.61 -26.32 -18.24
N TYR A 806 2.05 -25.70 -17.15
CA TYR A 806 3.22 -26.17 -16.42
C TYR A 806 3.02 -27.59 -15.90
N LEU A 807 1.90 -27.87 -15.22
CA LEU A 807 1.63 -29.19 -14.64
C LEU A 807 1.43 -30.28 -15.69
N ASP A 808 0.70 -29.99 -16.77
CA ASP A 808 0.51 -30.91 -17.90
C ASP A 808 1.88 -31.32 -18.51
N ASN A 809 2.82 -30.38 -18.63
CA ASN A 809 4.15 -30.66 -19.18
C ASN A 809 5.08 -31.43 -18.24
N HIS A 810 4.93 -31.25 -16.92
CA HIS A 810 5.88 -31.80 -15.93
C HIS A 810 5.43 -33.12 -15.32
N PHE A 811 4.13 -33.35 -15.17
CA PHE A 811 3.60 -34.51 -14.46
C PHE A 811 2.80 -35.47 -15.32
N GLU A 812 2.32 -35.05 -16.50
CA GLU A 812 1.43 -35.90 -17.30
C GLU A 812 2.14 -36.64 -18.43
N GLY A 813 3.37 -36.25 -18.77
CA GLY A 813 4.15 -36.89 -19.82
C GLY A 813 3.52 -36.70 -21.21
N LYS A 814 4.36 -36.41 -22.20
CA LYS A 814 3.95 -36.56 -23.59
C LYS A 814 3.57 -38.03 -23.79
N ALA A 815 2.31 -38.29 -24.12
CA ALA A 815 1.96 -39.54 -24.76
C ALA A 815 2.80 -39.61 -26.05
N GLU A 816 3.85 -40.42 -26.05
CA GLU A 816 4.58 -40.81 -27.26
C GLU A 816 3.68 -41.60 -28.21
#